data_AF-A0A821K218-F1
#
_entry.id   AF-A0A821K218-F1
#
_cell.length_a   1.000
_cell.length_b   1.000
_cell.length_c   1.000
_cell.angle_alpha   90.00
_cell.angle_beta   90.00
_cell.angle_gamma   90.00
#
_symmetry.space_group_name_H-M   'P 1'
#
loop_
_entity.id
_entity.type
_entity.pdbx_description
1 polymer ?
#
loop_
_entity_poly.entity_id
_entity_poly.type
_entity_poly.pdbx_seq_one_letter_code
_entity_poly.pdbx_strand_id
1 'polypeptide(L)'
;MSSTIIYTALLSRTINDTVYNPSESKFREIYEKYPNTYTCPCSHVSVQYNQFAYFQIIFHEVCKSEFISQEWIDTTYSANVSFIPPNDIRTILSHFWIFVRSFCALANVNVIDASNQFNSTNLVSRFAQPQHLIETKANATLALALNSTLNNLKRNLLLTREIILSNGLLSILATNYFFYISFAEQSPFDSSILVGINATSFPDGCSCEKSNGCSRSAVIFESNATSHSVKVPGMMFDCLPLDGALASSLECFYDSSCLTLIQNVSLTNMRPSLLSNHSRFKHNTTLMTLVDELMIEELIMTVVFSSYYSICNPKYCTYSYTHKFNILFMITFTTGAFGGVSTLLSLTTQTMTITLINPSQNEYEKLWNIHSDTIYCPCSQIAVQYSDFIEIVPSILNKIFRLVLPSLIQLALIIWNRIRKQDSSVNQSASIVEVTQRNVPTISYRIRIQEYIRTLNLFQTESSTNDTRRQEILSTRLYLGLVIGFTIILFLYTGLIERTTTIMVPTPSISTYISLQERYSDTLQCPCSTISIPYQEFIIYLNATFHPICSRSDFLSAWYNYFYRYRTTIIYWIHSDDFRSWAIVFFNFLEKYCEQATITAADAIEQFKSDLFVSSEAMFPILFKTQIEMKLILFQKSTSILFARQLQMFRNISVGHGLISNLGINIELKLDQIAVDAPVLVIPKTYKNGTCSCATSSNCVELASFYNLTHDTVYTIENIYTGCFMLESILHSSLTCFFSNSCMIDLMSATNLGNPNPAALTEIMDISPLEFASPISNFNINDPIETMVYQLFIDSWSNETSYERYYNACAPIKCIYLKEKRLNVIYAVTIFLTVINGLLLGLRSVVPLFVRLFHKLGNRIRGLCS
;
A
#
# COMPACT_ATOMS: atom_id res chain seq x y z
N MET A 1 54.24 30.59 -10.26
CA MET A 1 52.79 30.87 -10.20
C MET A 1 52.07 30.37 -11.45
N SER A 2 52.56 30.65 -12.66
CA SER A 2 51.83 30.38 -13.92
C SER A 2 51.59 28.89 -14.22
N SER A 3 52.57 28.01 -13.96
CA SER A 3 52.47 26.56 -14.24
C SER A 3 51.52 25.81 -13.30
N THR A 4 51.46 26.19 -12.03
CA THR A 4 50.51 25.62 -11.04
C THR A 4 49.07 26.09 -11.28
N ILE A 5 48.86 27.31 -11.75
CA ILE A 5 47.53 27.85 -12.11
C ILE A 5 46.97 27.14 -13.35
N ILE A 6 47.82 26.84 -14.35
CA ILE A 6 47.41 26.14 -15.57
C ILE A 6 47.08 24.66 -15.29
N TYR A 7 47.90 23.96 -14.50
CA TYR A 7 47.66 22.55 -14.14
C TYR A 7 46.38 22.36 -13.32
N THR A 8 46.06 23.31 -12.44
CA THR A 8 44.84 23.28 -11.64
C THR A 8 43.58 23.74 -12.40
N ALA A 9 43.73 24.53 -13.47
CA ALA A 9 42.64 24.92 -14.36
C ALA A 9 42.12 23.78 -15.26
N LEU A 10 42.94 22.74 -15.50
CA LEU A 10 42.60 21.57 -16.32
C LEU A 10 41.97 20.42 -15.51
N LEU A 11 42.01 20.48 -14.18
CA LEU A 11 41.40 19.48 -13.31
C LEU A 11 39.88 19.70 -13.21
N SER A 12 39.10 18.86 -13.87
CA SER A 12 37.65 18.74 -13.62
C SER A 12 37.43 17.92 -12.36
N ARG A 13 36.69 18.47 -11.40
CA ARG A 13 36.30 17.73 -10.18
C ARG A 13 34.83 17.37 -10.25
N THR A 14 34.51 16.12 -9.89
CA THR A 14 33.14 15.73 -9.57
C THR A 14 32.77 16.37 -8.25
N ILE A 15 31.84 17.31 -8.29
CA ILE A 15 31.27 17.94 -7.10
C ILE A 15 30.00 17.17 -6.77
N ASN A 16 29.92 16.68 -5.53
CA ASN A 16 28.68 16.16 -4.97
C ASN A 16 28.00 17.33 -4.26
N ASP A 17 26.85 17.75 -4.79
CA ASP A 17 26.03 18.78 -4.16
C ASP A 17 24.87 18.12 -3.42
N THR A 18 24.39 18.76 -2.37
CA THR A 18 23.31 18.25 -1.52
C THR A 18 22.26 19.33 -1.33
N VAL A 19 21.05 19.05 -1.81
CA VAL A 19 19.88 19.89 -1.57
C VAL A 19 19.10 19.29 -0.42
N TYR A 20 18.94 20.04 0.65
CA TYR A 20 18.13 19.65 1.81
C TYR A 20 16.66 20.03 1.58
N ASN A 21 15.75 19.16 2.03
CA ASN A 21 14.30 19.28 1.86
C ASN A 21 13.88 19.74 0.45
N PRO A 22 14.27 19.03 -0.62
CA PRO A 22 13.97 19.42 -1.99
C PRO A 22 12.45 19.43 -2.25
N SER A 23 11.96 20.54 -2.79
CA SER A 23 10.59 20.61 -3.32
C SER A 23 10.40 19.64 -4.49
N GLU A 24 9.16 19.28 -4.79
CA GLU A 24 8.83 18.43 -5.94
C GLU A 24 9.40 19.01 -7.25
N SER A 25 9.24 20.32 -7.47
CA SER A 25 9.80 21.02 -8.64
C SER A 25 11.32 20.93 -8.70
N LYS A 26 12.00 21.06 -7.55
CA LYS A 26 13.45 20.96 -7.49
C LYS A 26 13.94 19.55 -7.75
N PHE A 27 13.22 18.54 -7.27
CA PHE A 27 13.48 17.14 -7.57
C PHE A 27 13.36 16.86 -9.08
N ARG A 28 12.30 17.35 -9.73
CA ARG A 28 12.12 17.21 -11.19
C ARG A 28 13.30 17.82 -11.96
N GLU A 29 13.73 19.03 -11.60
CA GLU A 29 14.90 19.68 -12.21
C GLU A 29 16.19 18.85 -12.03
N ILE A 30 16.44 18.32 -10.82
CA ILE A 30 17.61 17.49 -10.54
C ILE A 30 17.58 16.21 -11.38
N TYR A 31 16.43 15.55 -11.44
CA TYR A 31 16.23 14.33 -12.21
C TYR A 31 16.48 14.56 -13.71
N GLU A 32 15.90 15.61 -14.29
CA GLU A 32 16.06 15.94 -15.72
C GLU A 32 17.50 16.26 -16.09
N LYS A 33 18.22 16.97 -15.21
CA LYS A 33 19.58 17.44 -15.49
C LYS A 33 20.66 16.41 -15.16
N TYR A 34 20.43 15.56 -14.16
CA TYR A 34 21.41 14.61 -13.63
C TYR A 34 20.85 13.19 -13.41
N PRO A 35 20.21 12.57 -14.42
CA PRO A 35 19.44 11.34 -14.24
C PRO A 35 20.27 10.13 -13.77
N ASN A 36 21.58 10.13 -14.01
CA ASN A 36 22.46 8.99 -13.72
C ASN A 36 23.24 9.12 -12.39
N THR A 37 23.23 10.30 -11.76
CA THR A 37 24.10 10.59 -10.61
C THR A 37 23.37 11.08 -9.37
N TYR A 38 22.05 11.27 -9.45
CA TYR A 38 21.24 11.71 -8.32
C TYR A 38 20.86 10.56 -7.39
N THR A 39 20.71 10.87 -6.10
CA THR A 39 20.09 9.99 -5.11
C THR A 39 19.27 10.82 -4.14
N CYS A 40 18.02 10.45 -3.94
CA CYS A 40 17.08 11.16 -3.07
C CYS A 40 16.43 10.17 -2.11
N PRO A 41 17.06 9.82 -0.98
CA PRO A 41 16.49 8.87 -0.05
C PRO A 41 15.14 9.34 0.50
N CYS A 42 14.12 8.48 0.40
CA CYS A 42 12.81 8.75 0.98
C CYS A 42 12.87 8.63 2.51
N SER A 43 12.10 9.45 3.21
CA SER A 43 11.80 9.24 4.64
C SER A 43 10.91 8.01 4.86
N HIS A 44 9.99 7.73 3.94
CA HIS A 44 9.17 6.52 3.93
C HIS A 44 9.46 5.69 2.68
N VAL A 45 9.97 4.47 2.86
CA VAL A 45 10.39 3.60 1.74
C VAL A 45 9.26 2.71 1.21
N SER A 46 8.09 2.75 1.82
CA SER A 46 6.93 1.93 1.49
C SER A 46 5.69 2.83 1.49
N VAL A 47 5.02 2.94 0.34
CA VAL A 47 3.83 3.78 0.15
C VAL A 47 2.72 2.92 -0.45
N GLN A 48 1.53 2.92 0.16
CA GLN A 48 0.39 2.17 -0.37
C GLN A 48 -0.14 2.84 -1.64
N TYR A 49 -0.51 2.04 -2.65
CA TYR A 49 -1.01 2.59 -3.92
C TYR A 49 -2.27 3.45 -3.75
N ASN A 50 -3.19 3.08 -2.85
CA ASN A 50 -4.41 3.85 -2.59
C ASN A 50 -4.17 5.30 -2.11
N GLN A 51 -2.96 5.64 -1.66
CA GLN A 51 -2.61 6.98 -1.19
C GLN A 51 -2.27 7.94 -2.33
N PHE A 52 -1.94 7.42 -3.52
CA PHE A 52 -1.46 8.25 -4.64
C PHE A 52 -1.95 7.80 -6.02
N ALA A 53 -2.65 6.68 -6.13
CA ALA A 53 -3.17 6.17 -7.40
C ALA A 53 -4.60 5.66 -7.23
N TYR A 54 -5.43 5.89 -8.25
CA TYR A 54 -6.78 5.35 -8.34
C TYR A 54 -7.11 5.07 -9.80
N PHE A 55 -8.08 4.19 -10.03
CA PHE A 55 -8.51 3.83 -11.37
C PHE A 55 -10.03 3.75 -11.46
N GLN A 56 -10.53 3.94 -12.68
CA GLN A 56 -11.93 3.79 -13.03
C GLN A 56 -12.07 2.74 -14.13
N ILE A 57 -13.07 1.87 -13.97
CA ILE A 57 -13.46 0.87 -14.97
C ILE A 57 -14.80 1.28 -15.57
N ILE A 58 -14.86 1.23 -16.90
CA ILE A 58 -16.10 1.26 -17.65
C ILE A 58 -16.32 -0.15 -18.19
N PHE A 59 -17.42 -0.78 -17.77
CA PHE A 59 -17.81 -2.09 -18.29
C PHE A 59 -18.49 -1.97 -19.66
N HIS A 60 -18.39 -3.04 -20.44
CA HIS A 60 -19.09 -3.21 -21.71
C HIS A 60 -20.58 -2.92 -21.53
N GLU A 61 -21.15 -2.20 -22.49
CA GLU A 61 -22.52 -1.66 -22.41
C GLU A 61 -23.61 -2.72 -22.17
N VAL A 62 -23.40 -3.95 -22.63
CA VAL A 62 -24.30 -5.10 -22.36
C VAL A 62 -24.57 -5.28 -20.86
N CYS A 63 -23.57 -4.97 -20.01
CA CYS A 63 -23.67 -5.09 -18.55
C CYS A 63 -24.57 -4.02 -17.89
N LYS A 64 -25.12 -3.09 -18.67
CA LYS A 64 -26.11 -2.09 -18.25
C LYS A 64 -27.36 -2.09 -19.12
N SER A 65 -27.46 -3.03 -20.07
CA SER A 65 -28.55 -3.10 -21.03
C SER A 65 -29.80 -3.75 -20.44
N GLU A 66 -30.95 -3.52 -21.08
CA GLU A 66 -32.23 -4.15 -20.72
C GLU A 66 -32.20 -5.68 -20.95
N PHE A 67 -31.28 -6.18 -21.78
CA PHE A 67 -31.16 -7.61 -22.09
C PHE A 67 -30.68 -8.48 -20.93
N ILE A 68 -30.03 -7.90 -19.91
CA ILE A 68 -29.65 -8.63 -18.70
C ILE A 68 -30.66 -8.47 -17.56
N SER A 69 -31.80 -7.81 -17.82
CA SER A 69 -32.88 -7.66 -16.84
C SER A 69 -33.61 -8.99 -16.61
N GLN A 70 -34.18 -9.16 -15.41
CA GLN A 70 -35.01 -10.34 -15.12
C GLN A 70 -36.25 -10.39 -16.03
N GLU A 71 -36.86 -9.24 -16.35
CA GLU A 71 -38.02 -9.15 -17.24
C GLU A 71 -37.72 -9.67 -18.65
N TRP A 72 -36.57 -9.31 -19.23
CA TRP A 72 -36.16 -9.84 -20.52
C TRP A 72 -35.86 -11.35 -20.47
N ILE A 73 -35.20 -11.82 -19.41
CA ILE A 73 -34.91 -13.25 -19.23
C ILE A 73 -36.21 -14.06 -19.10
N ASP A 74 -37.18 -13.57 -18.33
CA ASP A 74 -38.47 -14.22 -18.13
C ASP A 74 -39.29 -14.31 -19.43
N THR A 75 -39.26 -13.24 -20.24
CA THR A 75 -40.00 -13.19 -21.50
C THR A 75 -39.36 -13.99 -22.63
N THR A 76 -38.05 -14.28 -22.55
CA THR A 76 -37.33 -15.11 -23.53
C THR A 76 -37.38 -16.60 -23.24
N TYR A 77 -37.96 -16.99 -22.11
CA TYR A 77 -38.14 -18.39 -21.75
C TYR A 77 -39.37 -19.01 -22.43
N SER A 78 -39.23 -20.23 -22.94
CA SER A 78 -40.33 -21.01 -23.52
C SER A 78 -40.63 -22.24 -22.67
N ALA A 79 -41.90 -22.49 -22.32
CA ALA A 79 -42.27 -23.64 -21.49
C ALA A 79 -42.22 -25.00 -22.22
N ASN A 80 -42.17 -25.01 -23.56
CA ASN A 80 -42.24 -26.22 -24.39
C ASN A 80 -40.86 -26.67 -24.90
N VAL A 81 -39.79 -26.39 -24.16
CA VAL A 81 -38.39 -26.59 -24.60
C VAL A 81 -38.13 -28.01 -25.10
N SER A 82 -38.72 -29.02 -24.46
CA SER A 82 -38.50 -30.44 -24.79
C SER A 82 -39.06 -30.88 -26.15
N PHE A 83 -39.96 -30.10 -26.77
CA PHE A 83 -40.50 -30.35 -28.12
C PHE A 83 -39.80 -29.55 -29.22
N ILE A 84 -38.93 -28.64 -28.82
CA ILE A 84 -38.16 -27.80 -29.73
C ILE A 84 -36.79 -28.45 -29.91
N PRO A 85 -36.25 -28.55 -31.13
CA PRO A 85 -34.90 -29.04 -31.33
C PRO A 85 -33.89 -28.29 -30.44
N PRO A 86 -32.91 -28.96 -29.81
CA PRO A 86 -32.03 -28.34 -28.82
C PRO A 86 -31.24 -27.12 -29.34
N ASN A 87 -30.92 -27.09 -30.63
CA ASN A 87 -30.21 -25.98 -31.27
C ASN A 87 -31.12 -24.86 -31.80
N ASP A 88 -32.42 -24.91 -31.51
CA ASP A 88 -33.31 -23.79 -31.73
C ASP A 88 -33.04 -22.69 -30.70
N ILE A 89 -33.05 -21.43 -31.14
CA ILE A 89 -32.74 -20.30 -30.27
C ILE A 89 -33.71 -20.18 -29.09
N ARG A 90 -34.99 -20.56 -29.25
CA ARG A 90 -36.00 -20.50 -28.17
C ARG A 90 -35.65 -21.37 -26.97
N THR A 91 -34.86 -22.41 -27.19
CA THR A 91 -34.42 -23.33 -26.14
C THR A 91 -33.36 -22.70 -25.25
N ILE A 92 -32.42 -21.95 -25.83
CA ILE A 92 -31.21 -21.50 -25.12
C ILE A 92 -31.21 -20.02 -24.77
N LEU A 93 -32.10 -19.20 -25.34
CA LEU A 93 -32.01 -17.74 -25.28
C LEU A 93 -32.11 -17.15 -23.86
N SER A 94 -33.04 -17.62 -23.02
CA SER A 94 -33.15 -17.12 -21.65
C SER A 94 -31.89 -17.43 -20.83
N HIS A 95 -31.34 -18.64 -20.99
CA HIS A 95 -30.16 -19.11 -20.28
C HIS A 95 -28.87 -18.44 -20.77
N PHE A 96 -28.79 -18.13 -22.07
CA PHE A 96 -27.76 -17.26 -22.62
C PHE A 96 -27.71 -15.91 -21.88
N TRP A 97 -28.87 -15.26 -21.69
CA TRP A 97 -28.94 -13.98 -21.00
C TRP A 97 -28.68 -14.08 -19.49
N ILE A 98 -29.03 -15.22 -18.87
CA ILE A 98 -28.59 -15.54 -17.50
C ILE A 98 -27.07 -15.56 -17.43
N PHE A 99 -26.38 -16.23 -18.37
CA PHE A 99 -24.91 -16.22 -18.39
C PHE A 99 -24.32 -14.83 -18.62
N VAL A 100 -24.85 -14.05 -19.57
CA VAL A 100 -24.34 -12.68 -19.80
C VAL A 100 -24.48 -11.82 -18.53
N ARG A 101 -25.65 -11.88 -17.87
CA ARG A 101 -25.87 -11.22 -16.57
C ARG A 101 -24.87 -11.68 -15.52
N SER A 102 -24.63 -12.98 -15.42
CA SER A 102 -23.68 -13.57 -14.47
C SER A 102 -22.24 -13.18 -14.77
N PHE A 103 -21.82 -13.15 -16.04
CA PHE A 103 -20.48 -12.71 -16.42
C PHE A 103 -20.25 -11.24 -16.08
N CYS A 104 -21.24 -10.38 -16.31
CA CYS A 104 -21.18 -8.97 -15.90
C CYS A 104 -21.06 -8.81 -14.37
N ALA A 105 -21.83 -9.59 -13.60
CA ALA A 105 -21.73 -9.59 -12.14
C ALA A 105 -20.36 -10.09 -11.65
N LEU A 106 -19.85 -11.18 -12.23
CA LEU A 106 -18.55 -11.76 -11.90
C LEU A 106 -17.40 -10.81 -12.28
N ALA A 107 -17.47 -10.17 -13.45
CA ALA A 107 -16.52 -9.15 -13.88
C ALA A 107 -16.42 -8.01 -12.85
N ASN A 108 -17.56 -7.47 -12.42
CA ASN A 108 -17.60 -6.41 -11.41
C ASN A 108 -16.95 -6.84 -10.09
N VAL A 109 -17.28 -8.05 -9.61
CA VAL A 109 -16.67 -8.61 -8.40
C VAL A 109 -15.15 -8.76 -8.52
N ASN A 110 -14.66 -9.30 -9.65
CA ASN A 110 -13.23 -9.49 -9.89
C ASN A 110 -12.46 -8.17 -10.01
N VAL A 111 -13.09 -7.11 -10.54
CA VAL A 111 -12.53 -5.75 -10.58
C VAL A 111 -12.44 -5.16 -9.17
N ILE A 112 -13.46 -5.33 -8.32
CA ILE A 112 -13.41 -4.92 -6.91
C ILE A 112 -12.25 -5.62 -6.19
N ASP A 113 -12.01 -6.89 -6.50
CA ASP A 113 -10.91 -7.65 -5.89
C ASP A 113 -9.54 -7.21 -6.36
N ALA A 114 -9.40 -6.97 -7.66
CA ALA A 114 -8.21 -6.36 -8.20
C ALA A 114 -7.95 -4.98 -7.57
N SER A 115 -9.02 -4.20 -7.30
CA SER A 115 -8.94 -2.92 -6.59
C SER A 115 -8.42 -3.09 -5.17
N ASN A 116 -8.99 -4.02 -4.40
CA ASN A 116 -8.55 -4.29 -3.03
C ASN A 116 -7.09 -4.78 -2.98
N GLN A 117 -6.70 -5.66 -3.91
CA GLN A 117 -5.32 -6.14 -4.04
C GLN A 117 -4.37 -4.98 -4.42
N PHE A 118 -4.74 -4.16 -5.40
CA PHE A 118 -3.96 -2.99 -5.80
C PHE A 118 -3.79 -2.00 -4.64
N ASN A 119 -4.89 -1.63 -3.99
CA ASN A 119 -4.93 -0.66 -2.90
C ASN A 119 -4.10 -1.09 -1.67
N SER A 120 -4.06 -2.38 -1.39
CA SER A 120 -3.32 -2.94 -0.25
C SER A 120 -1.84 -3.21 -0.54
N THR A 121 -1.43 -3.14 -1.81
CA THR A 121 -0.04 -3.33 -2.25
C THR A 121 0.78 -2.07 -1.99
N ASN A 122 2.02 -2.26 -1.53
CA ASN A 122 2.98 -1.19 -1.32
C ASN A 122 3.90 -1.02 -2.53
N LEU A 123 4.07 0.23 -2.97
CA LEU A 123 5.23 0.63 -3.73
C LEU A 123 6.43 0.77 -2.78
N VAL A 124 7.39 -0.16 -2.89
CA VAL A 124 8.61 -0.14 -2.09
C VAL A 124 9.75 0.49 -2.88
N SER A 125 10.31 1.60 -2.38
CA SER A 125 11.48 2.26 -2.94
C SER A 125 12.26 3.02 -1.87
N ARG A 126 13.58 2.78 -1.80
CA ARG A 126 14.47 3.53 -0.90
C ARG A 126 14.71 4.97 -1.36
N PHE A 127 14.47 5.26 -2.64
CA PHE A 127 14.75 6.55 -3.25
C PHE A 127 13.52 7.10 -3.97
N ALA A 128 13.36 8.42 -3.95
CA ALA A 128 12.31 9.11 -4.69
C ALA A 128 12.42 8.77 -6.18
N GLN A 129 11.31 8.32 -6.75
CA GLN A 129 11.22 7.91 -8.15
C GLN A 129 10.58 9.03 -8.99
N PRO A 130 10.97 9.19 -10.27
CA PRO A 130 10.31 10.10 -11.19
C PRO A 130 8.89 9.64 -11.57
N GLN A 131 8.03 10.59 -11.93
CA GLN A 131 6.61 10.37 -12.19
C GLN A 131 6.31 9.23 -13.19
N HIS A 132 6.97 9.21 -14.35
CA HIS A 132 6.72 8.16 -15.36
C HIS A 132 7.03 6.74 -14.86
N LEU A 133 8.02 6.57 -13.97
CA LEU A 133 8.30 5.27 -13.36
C LEU A 133 7.22 4.86 -12.36
N ILE A 134 6.65 5.83 -11.63
CA ILE A 134 5.52 5.57 -10.72
C ILE A 134 4.28 5.17 -11.51
N GLU A 135 3.97 5.89 -12.59
CA GLU A 135 2.86 5.56 -13.49
C GLU A 135 3.02 4.18 -14.12
N THR A 136 4.23 3.85 -14.60
CA THR A 136 4.52 2.52 -15.17
C THR A 136 4.35 1.41 -14.12
N LYS A 137 4.85 1.63 -12.90
CA LYS A 137 4.71 0.66 -11.80
C LYS A 137 3.25 0.50 -11.37
N ALA A 138 2.49 1.61 -11.25
CA ALA A 138 1.06 1.57 -10.93
C ALA A 138 0.26 0.78 -11.98
N ASN A 139 0.48 1.05 -13.27
CA ASN A 139 -0.16 0.31 -14.36
C ASN A 139 0.21 -1.18 -14.32
N ALA A 140 1.49 -1.51 -14.15
CA ALA A 140 1.94 -2.89 -14.06
C ALA A 140 1.34 -3.62 -12.85
N THR A 141 1.29 -2.98 -11.68
CA THR A 141 0.68 -3.57 -10.48
C THR A 141 -0.82 -3.78 -10.66
N LEU A 142 -1.55 -2.82 -11.24
CA LEU A 142 -2.98 -3.01 -11.52
C LEU A 142 -3.21 -4.14 -12.53
N ALA A 143 -2.43 -4.19 -13.61
CA ALA A 143 -2.53 -5.25 -14.62
C ALA A 143 -2.27 -6.64 -14.01
N LEU A 144 -1.29 -6.76 -13.10
CA LEU A 144 -1.05 -8.00 -12.36
C LEU A 144 -2.24 -8.38 -11.47
N ALA A 145 -2.85 -7.41 -10.78
CA ALA A 145 -4.03 -7.65 -9.94
C ALA A 145 -5.23 -8.13 -10.79
N LEU A 146 -5.53 -7.47 -11.91
CA LEU A 146 -6.60 -7.88 -12.84
C LEU A 146 -6.35 -9.27 -13.44
N ASN A 147 -5.12 -9.56 -13.87
CA ASN A 147 -4.78 -10.87 -14.43
C ASN A 147 -4.87 -11.97 -13.37
N SER A 148 -4.52 -11.69 -12.12
CA SER A 148 -4.64 -12.63 -11.01
C SER A 148 -6.11 -13.04 -10.79
N THR A 149 -7.02 -12.07 -10.71
CA THR A 149 -8.45 -12.35 -10.49
C THR A 149 -9.09 -13.02 -11.71
N LEU A 150 -8.75 -12.59 -12.93
CA LEU A 150 -9.20 -13.23 -14.17
C LEU A 150 -8.77 -14.70 -14.25
N ASN A 151 -7.53 -15.03 -13.91
CA ASN A 151 -7.04 -16.40 -13.93
C ASN A 151 -7.81 -17.31 -12.96
N ASN A 152 -8.20 -16.79 -11.79
CA ASN A 152 -9.03 -17.52 -10.84
C ASN A 152 -10.44 -17.76 -11.40
N LEU A 153 -11.04 -16.74 -12.01
CA LEU A 153 -12.34 -16.89 -12.69
C LEU A 153 -12.29 -17.97 -13.78
N LYS A 154 -11.28 -17.95 -14.65
CA LYS A 154 -11.10 -18.95 -15.71
C LYS A 154 -10.98 -20.36 -15.17
N ARG A 155 -10.17 -20.55 -14.12
CA ARG A 155 -10.00 -21.86 -13.47
C ARG A 155 -11.31 -22.37 -12.88
N ASN A 156 -12.08 -21.50 -12.22
CA ASN A 156 -13.35 -21.88 -11.64
C ASN A 156 -14.39 -22.25 -12.72
N LEU A 157 -14.47 -21.49 -13.81
CA LEU A 157 -15.35 -21.79 -14.94
C LEU A 157 -15.00 -23.15 -15.57
N LEU A 158 -13.71 -23.39 -15.82
CA LEU A 158 -13.22 -24.66 -16.34
C LEU A 158 -13.56 -25.81 -15.38
N LEU A 159 -13.29 -25.65 -14.08
CA LEU A 159 -13.59 -26.68 -13.09
C LEU A 159 -15.09 -27.01 -13.06
N THR A 160 -15.97 -26.00 -13.07
CA THR A 160 -17.41 -26.24 -13.08
C THR A 160 -17.85 -26.96 -14.35
N ARG A 161 -17.32 -26.56 -15.51
CA ARG A 161 -17.55 -27.23 -16.79
C ARG A 161 -17.18 -28.72 -16.74
N GLU A 162 -15.98 -29.03 -16.25
CA GLU A 162 -15.49 -30.41 -16.17
C GLU A 162 -16.31 -31.25 -15.17
N ILE A 163 -16.75 -30.67 -14.05
CA ILE A 163 -17.63 -31.34 -13.09
C ILE A 163 -18.97 -31.71 -13.72
N ILE A 164 -19.58 -30.78 -14.47
CA ILE A 164 -20.88 -31.01 -15.14
C ILE A 164 -20.77 -32.15 -16.15
N LEU A 165 -19.74 -32.12 -17.01
CA LEU A 165 -19.53 -33.16 -18.02
C LEU A 165 -19.20 -34.51 -17.41
N SER A 166 -18.21 -34.55 -16.50
CA SER A 166 -17.70 -35.81 -15.94
C SER A 166 -18.72 -36.55 -15.07
N ASN A 167 -19.68 -35.81 -14.48
CA ASN A 167 -20.77 -36.40 -13.70
C ASN A 167 -22.06 -36.58 -14.51
N GLY A 168 -22.08 -36.18 -15.78
CA GLY A 168 -23.28 -36.26 -16.62
C GLY A 168 -24.47 -35.46 -16.08
N LEU A 169 -24.21 -34.28 -15.49
CA LEU A 169 -25.30 -33.46 -14.91
C LEU A 169 -26.22 -32.95 -16.02
N LEU A 170 -27.51 -33.23 -15.86
CA LEU A 170 -28.52 -32.99 -16.90
C LEU A 170 -28.99 -31.54 -16.91
N SER A 171 -29.22 -31.00 -18.11
CA SER A 171 -29.86 -29.70 -18.31
C SER A 171 -31.34 -29.86 -18.66
N ILE A 172 -32.20 -29.01 -18.09
CA ILE A 172 -33.62 -28.88 -18.45
C ILE A 172 -33.82 -28.51 -19.92
N LEU A 173 -32.81 -27.89 -20.54
CA LEU A 173 -32.85 -27.43 -21.93
C LEU A 173 -32.69 -28.56 -22.95
N ALA A 174 -32.46 -29.80 -22.49
CA ALA A 174 -32.17 -30.94 -23.36
C ALA A 174 -30.96 -30.73 -24.29
N THR A 175 -30.03 -29.83 -23.95
CA THR A 175 -28.84 -29.54 -24.77
C THR A 175 -27.81 -30.67 -24.73
N ASN A 176 -27.69 -31.37 -23.59
CA ASN A 176 -26.79 -32.50 -23.42
C ASN A 176 -27.50 -33.86 -23.43
N TYR A 177 -28.63 -33.97 -22.73
CA TYR A 177 -29.42 -35.20 -22.62
C TYR A 177 -30.92 -34.86 -22.58
N PHE A 178 -31.76 -35.74 -23.10
CA PHE A 178 -33.22 -35.60 -23.07
C PHE A 178 -33.88 -36.86 -22.51
N PHE A 179 -35.08 -36.69 -21.95
CA PHE A 179 -35.88 -37.77 -21.40
C PHE A 179 -36.83 -38.34 -22.45
N TYR A 180 -37.02 -39.66 -22.45
CA TYR A 180 -37.94 -40.36 -23.35
C TYR A 180 -38.65 -41.51 -22.64
N ILE A 181 -39.80 -41.90 -23.17
CA ILE A 181 -40.58 -43.03 -22.67
C ILE A 181 -39.98 -44.35 -23.16
N SER A 182 -39.75 -45.27 -22.24
CA SER A 182 -39.38 -46.65 -22.50
C SER A 182 -40.37 -47.59 -21.79
N PHE A 183 -40.56 -48.79 -22.34
CA PHE A 183 -41.43 -49.80 -21.74
C PHE A 183 -40.59 -50.98 -21.26
N ALA A 184 -40.86 -51.45 -20.04
CA ALA A 184 -40.29 -52.70 -19.57
C ALA A 184 -40.94 -53.87 -20.35
N GLU A 185 -40.19 -54.49 -21.26
CA GLU A 185 -40.57 -55.77 -21.83
C GLU A 185 -40.44 -56.86 -20.76
N GLN A 186 -41.44 -57.02 -19.87
CA GLN A 186 -41.87 -58.28 -19.23
C GLN A 186 -42.78 -58.05 -18.01
N SER A 187 -44.09 -58.29 -18.19
CA SER A 187 -45.03 -58.94 -17.24
C SER A 187 -46.47 -58.50 -17.56
N PRO A 188 -47.48 -59.41 -17.57
CA PRO A 188 -48.88 -59.05 -17.80
C PRO A 188 -49.51 -58.19 -16.68
N PHE A 189 -48.78 -57.92 -15.59
CA PHE A 189 -49.32 -57.32 -14.36
C PHE A 189 -48.63 -56.02 -13.93
N ASP A 190 -47.65 -55.51 -14.68
CA ASP A 190 -46.92 -54.29 -14.30
C ASP A 190 -46.60 -53.43 -15.54
N SER A 191 -47.55 -52.61 -15.98
CA SER A 191 -47.30 -51.57 -16.98
C SER A 191 -46.64 -50.36 -16.32
N SER A 192 -45.41 -50.53 -15.83
CA SER A 192 -44.62 -49.39 -15.37
C SER A 192 -44.08 -48.63 -16.59
N ILE A 193 -44.31 -47.32 -16.63
CA ILE A 193 -43.70 -46.42 -17.61
C ILE A 193 -42.28 -46.15 -17.12
N LEU A 194 -41.28 -46.57 -17.88
CA LEU A 194 -39.89 -46.22 -17.61
C LEU A 194 -39.58 -44.90 -18.32
N VAL A 195 -38.91 -43.99 -17.63
CA VAL A 195 -38.34 -42.79 -18.24
C VAL A 195 -36.86 -43.05 -18.46
N GLY A 196 -36.47 -43.18 -19.73
CA GLY A 196 -35.09 -43.29 -20.17
C GLY A 196 -34.45 -41.91 -20.37
N ILE A 197 -33.13 -41.89 -20.43
CA ILE A 197 -32.33 -40.70 -20.74
C ILE A 197 -31.44 -41.04 -21.94
N ASN A 198 -31.47 -40.22 -22.98
CA ASN A 198 -30.61 -40.36 -24.15
C ASN A 198 -29.78 -39.10 -24.35
N ALA A 199 -28.55 -39.28 -24.85
CA ALA A 199 -27.68 -38.18 -25.20
C ALA A 199 -28.20 -37.44 -26.43
N THR A 200 -28.15 -36.11 -26.38
CA THR A 200 -28.42 -35.27 -27.54
C THR A 200 -27.36 -35.53 -28.61
N SER A 201 -27.81 -35.89 -29.81
CA SER A 201 -26.94 -36.25 -30.93
C SER A 201 -27.45 -35.68 -32.24
N PHE A 202 -26.53 -35.47 -33.19
CA PHE A 202 -26.79 -34.81 -34.45
C PHE A 202 -26.45 -35.71 -35.65
N PRO A 203 -27.07 -35.47 -36.83
CA PRO A 203 -26.84 -36.31 -38.02
C PRO A 203 -25.41 -36.31 -38.56
N ASP A 204 -24.59 -35.33 -38.17
CA ASP A 204 -23.16 -35.24 -38.52
C ASP A 204 -22.27 -36.17 -37.65
N GLY A 205 -22.88 -36.95 -36.77
CA GLY A 205 -22.20 -37.89 -35.88
C GLY A 205 -21.72 -37.28 -34.56
N CYS A 206 -21.97 -35.99 -34.33
CA CYS A 206 -21.67 -35.36 -33.04
C CYS A 206 -22.67 -35.83 -31.97
N SER A 207 -22.16 -36.28 -30.82
CA SER A 207 -22.98 -36.67 -29.68
C SER A 207 -22.44 -36.04 -28.41
N CYS A 208 -23.32 -35.45 -27.61
CA CYS A 208 -22.97 -34.82 -26.34
C CYS A 208 -22.47 -35.79 -25.26
N GLU A 209 -22.60 -37.09 -25.49
CA GLU A 209 -21.99 -38.12 -24.64
C GLU A 209 -20.53 -38.42 -25.05
N LYS A 210 -20.20 -38.33 -26.34
CA LYS A 210 -18.93 -38.85 -26.90
C LYS A 210 -17.95 -37.75 -27.29
N SER A 211 -18.44 -36.55 -27.52
CA SER A 211 -17.67 -35.40 -28.02
C SER A 211 -17.50 -34.36 -26.90
N ASN A 212 -16.34 -33.71 -26.85
CA ASN A 212 -16.10 -32.58 -25.96
C ASN A 212 -16.75 -31.31 -26.55
N GLY A 213 -18.09 -31.29 -26.52
CA GLY A 213 -18.94 -30.30 -27.16
C GLY A 213 -19.36 -30.66 -28.59
N CYS A 214 -20.47 -30.04 -29.01
CA CYS A 214 -21.07 -30.06 -30.34
C CYS A 214 -21.46 -28.63 -30.74
N SER A 215 -20.47 -27.77 -30.93
CA SER A 215 -20.68 -26.35 -31.27
C SER A 215 -21.29 -26.17 -32.66
N ARG A 216 -22.44 -25.48 -32.75
CA ARG A 216 -23.21 -25.26 -33.99
C ARG A 216 -23.92 -23.91 -33.94
N SER A 217 -24.23 -23.32 -35.10
CA SER A 217 -25.05 -22.10 -35.12
C SER A 217 -26.45 -22.37 -34.56
N ALA A 218 -26.94 -21.48 -33.71
CA ALA A 218 -28.33 -21.49 -33.28
C ALA A 218 -29.24 -21.10 -34.46
N VAL A 219 -30.40 -21.75 -34.54
CA VAL A 219 -31.35 -21.55 -35.62
C VAL A 219 -32.76 -21.31 -35.10
N ILE A 220 -33.66 -20.89 -35.98
CA ILE A 220 -35.10 -20.87 -35.73
C ILE A 220 -35.73 -21.85 -36.69
N PHE A 221 -36.40 -22.89 -36.18
CA PHE A 221 -37.17 -23.82 -37.00
C PHE A 221 -38.59 -23.30 -37.25
N GLU A 222 -39.04 -23.35 -38.51
CA GLU A 222 -40.42 -23.04 -38.88
C GLU A 222 -41.39 -24.14 -38.43
N SER A 223 -42.55 -23.75 -37.91
CA SER A 223 -43.51 -24.64 -37.23
C SER A 223 -44.07 -25.80 -38.06
N ASN A 224 -43.92 -25.79 -39.39
CA ASN A 224 -44.48 -26.79 -40.30
C ASN A 224 -43.44 -27.69 -40.99
N ALA A 225 -42.13 -27.45 -40.82
CA ALA A 225 -41.09 -28.30 -41.39
C ALA A 225 -39.77 -28.20 -40.63
N THR A 226 -39.33 -29.29 -40.01
CA THR A 226 -38.00 -29.42 -39.37
C THR A 226 -36.83 -29.26 -40.37
N SER A 227 -37.12 -29.12 -41.66
CA SER A 227 -36.14 -28.94 -42.74
C SER A 227 -35.82 -27.48 -43.08
N HIS A 228 -36.66 -26.51 -42.71
CA HIS A 228 -36.43 -25.10 -42.99
C HIS A 228 -36.05 -24.38 -41.69
N SER A 229 -34.84 -23.84 -41.65
CA SER A 229 -34.31 -23.15 -40.48
C SER A 229 -33.56 -21.88 -40.87
N VAL A 230 -33.73 -20.82 -40.07
CA VAL A 230 -33.03 -19.54 -40.23
C VAL A 230 -31.93 -19.46 -39.20
N LYS A 231 -30.68 -19.26 -39.61
CA LYS A 231 -29.57 -19.05 -38.68
C LYS A 231 -29.70 -17.69 -37.99
N VAL A 232 -29.44 -17.66 -36.70
CA VAL A 232 -29.38 -16.41 -35.93
C VAL A 232 -27.92 -15.94 -35.89
N PRO A 233 -27.57 -14.81 -36.53
CA PRO A 233 -26.22 -14.25 -36.52
C PRO A 233 -25.61 -14.18 -35.11
N GLY A 234 -24.38 -14.66 -34.97
CA GLY A 234 -23.64 -14.60 -33.73
C GLY A 234 -24.07 -15.57 -32.63
N MET A 235 -25.23 -16.24 -32.71
CA MET A 235 -25.70 -17.14 -31.67
C MET A 235 -25.26 -18.58 -31.92
N MET A 236 -24.74 -19.23 -30.88
CA MET A 236 -24.19 -20.58 -30.93
C MET A 236 -24.88 -21.49 -29.91
N PHE A 237 -25.12 -22.73 -30.33
CA PHE A 237 -25.51 -23.85 -29.51
C PHE A 237 -24.29 -24.73 -29.23
N ASP A 238 -24.24 -25.32 -28.04
CA ASP A 238 -23.33 -26.41 -27.71
C ASP A 238 -24.00 -27.35 -26.69
N CYS A 239 -23.42 -28.52 -26.45
CA CYS A 239 -23.90 -29.51 -25.48
C CYS A 239 -24.08 -28.90 -24.09
N LEU A 240 -23.13 -28.04 -23.70
CA LEU A 240 -23.26 -27.22 -22.50
C LEU A 240 -23.75 -25.81 -22.86
N PRO A 241 -24.79 -25.31 -22.18
CA PRO A 241 -25.25 -23.94 -22.36
C PRO A 241 -24.15 -22.89 -22.14
N LEU A 242 -23.21 -23.13 -21.21
CA LEU A 242 -22.04 -22.27 -20.99
C LEU A 242 -21.14 -22.19 -22.22
N ASP A 243 -20.83 -23.34 -22.85
CA ASP A 243 -19.96 -23.39 -24.03
C ASP A 243 -20.63 -22.70 -25.23
N GLY A 244 -21.93 -22.91 -25.40
CA GLY A 244 -22.74 -22.20 -26.40
C GLY A 244 -22.75 -20.69 -26.17
N ALA A 245 -22.93 -20.25 -24.91
CA ALA A 245 -22.89 -18.83 -24.57
C ALA A 245 -21.51 -18.22 -24.82
N LEU A 246 -20.42 -18.85 -24.37
CA LEU A 246 -19.06 -18.35 -24.58
C LEU A 246 -18.67 -18.29 -26.06
N ALA A 247 -19.14 -19.23 -26.88
CA ALA A 247 -18.93 -19.24 -28.32
C ALA A 247 -19.79 -18.22 -29.08
N SER A 248 -20.88 -17.74 -28.48
CA SER A 248 -21.77 -16.75 -29.08
C SER A 248 -21.18 -15.34 -29.04
N SER A 249 -21.70 -14.45 -29.89
CA SER A 249 -21.44 -13.01 -29.93
C SER A 249 -22.73 -12.23 -29.78
N LEU A 250 -22.63 -10.91 -29.61
CA LEU A 250 -23.78 -10.02 -29.45
C LEU A 250 -24.29 -9.42 -30.78
N GLU A 251 -23.79 -9.90 -31.93
CA GLU A 251 -24.04 -9.33 -33.26
C GLU A 251 -25.53 -9.06 -33.54
N CYS A 252 -26.39 -10.03 -33.24
CA CYS A 252 -27.84 -9.91 -33.44
C CYS A 252 -28.49 -8.75 -32.66
N PHE A 253 -27.92 -8.38 -31.51
CA PHE A 253 -28.47 -7.36 -30.61
C PHE A 253 -28.03 -5.93 -30.96
N TYR A 254 -27.17 -5.78 -31.98
CA TYR A 254 -26.88 -4.51 -32.65
C TYR A 254 -27.70 -4.31 -33.93
N ASP A 255 -28.38 -5.35 -34.43
CA ASP A 255 -29.17 -5.31 -35.67
C ASP A 255 -30.68 -5.40 -35.39
N SER A 256 -31.40 -4.33 -35.71
CA SER A 256 -32.86 -4.25 -35.60
C SER A 256 -33.61 -5.38 -36.32
N SER A 257 -33.13 -5.84 -37.49
CA SER A 257 -33.79 -6.90 -38.27
C SER A 257 -33.63 -8.25 -37.58
N CYS A 258 -32.45 -8.51 -37.03
CA CYS A 258 -32.16 -9.73 -36.28
C CYS A 258 -32.90 -9.76 -34.94
N LEU A 259 -32.92 -8.65 -34.21
CA LEU A 259 -33.67 -8.54 -32.96
C LEU A 259 -35.18 -8.75 -33.18
N THR A 260 -35.73 -8.22 -34.27
CA THR A 260 -37.14 -8.42 -34.64
C THR A 260 -37.44 -9.90 -34.94
N LEU A 261 -36.49 -10.61 -35.57
CA LEU A 261 -36.61 -12.05 -35.82
C LEU A 261 -36.73 -12.84 -34.50
N ILE A 262 -35.91 -12.50 -33.49
CA ILE A 262 -35.96 -13.13 -32.16
C ILE A 262 -37.28 -12.77 -31.44
N GLN A 263 -37.68 -11.50 -31.45
CA GLN A 263 -38.90 -11.02 -30.77
C GLN A 263 -40.16 -11.70 -31.30
N ASN A 264 -40.31 -11.83 -32.62
CA ASN A 264 -41.46 -12.48 -33.24
C ASN A 264 -41.63 -13.95 -32.80
N VAL A 265 -40.52 -14.61 -32.50
CA VAL A 265 -40.49 -16.03 -32.12
C VAL A 265 -40.57 -16.23 -30.60
N SER A 266 -40.13 -15.23 -29.83
CA SER A 266 -40.13 -15.23 -28.37
C SER A 266 -41.46 -14.80 -27.75
N LEU A 267 -42.48 -14.48 -28.55
CA LEU A 267 -43.82 -14.03 -28.10
C LEU A 267 -43.79 -12.82 -27.14
N THR A 268 -42.82 -11.91 -27.30
CA THR A 268 -42.60 -10.80 -26.36
C THR A 268 -43.25 -9.49 -26.82
N ASN A 269 -43.80 -8.73 -25.87
CA ASN A 269 -44.22 -7.33 -26.07
C ASN A 269 -43.11 -6.32 -25.70
N MET A 270 -42.01 -6.80 -25.10
CA MET A 270 -40.87 -5.99 -24.69
C MET A 270 -39.99 -5.65 -25.90
N ARG A 271 -39.64 -4.37 -26.06
CA ARG A 271 -38.77 -3.88 -27.14
C ARG A 271 -37.50 -3.26 -26.55
N PRO A 272 -36.52 -4.08 -26.14
CA PRO A 272 -35.28 -3.54 -25.60
C PRO A 272 -34.56 -2.68 -26.63
N SER A 273 -33.87 -1.65 -26.14
CA SER A 273 -33.03 -0.81 -26.99
C SER A 273 -31.85 -1.61 -27.56
N LEU A 274 -31.48 -1.33 -28.81
CA LEU A 274 -30.27 -1.90 -29.39
C LEU A 274 -29.04 -1.51 -28.57
N LEU A 275 -28.04 -2.40 -28.59
CA LEU A 275 -26.71 -2.10 -28.08
C LEU A 275 -26.07 -0.97 -28.92
N SER A 276 -25.21 -0.13 -28.32
CA SER A 276 -24.65 1.06 -28.97
C SER A 276 -23.34 0.78 -29.69
N ASN A 277 -23.11 1.46 -30.80
CA ASN A 277 -21.93 1.19 -31.64
C ASN A 277 -20.61 1.73 -31.10
N HIS A 278 -20.55 2.21 -29.85
CA HIS A 278 -19.35 2.78 -29.25
C HIS A 278 -18.67 1.75 -28.35
N SER A 279 -18.13 0.70 -28.96
CA SER A 279 -17.28 -0.29 -28.28
C SER A 279 -15.91 -0.42 -28.96
N ARG A 280 -14.85 -0.67 -28.19
CA ARG A 280 -13.54 -1.11 -28.65
C ARG A 280 -13.59 -2.52 -29.24
N PHE A 281 -14.62 -3.28 -28.91
CA PHE A 281 -14.86 -4.62 -29.44
C PHE A 281 -15.72 -4.55 -30.71
N LYS A 282 -15.44 -5.44 -31.66
CA LYS A 282 -16.29 -5.61 -32.84
C LYS A 282 -17.61 -6.29 -32.44
N HIS A 283 -18.70 -6.02 -33.15
CA HIS A 283 -20.01 -6.64 -32.87
C HIS A 283 -20.01 -8.19 -32.95
N ASN A 284 -19.11 -8.77 -33.75
CA ASN A 284 -18.94 -10.22 -33.89
C ASN A 284 -17.91 -10.83 -32.90
N THR A 285 -17.43 -10.04 -31.94
CA THR A 285 -16.56 -10.54 -30.86
C THR A 285 -17.33 -11.53 -29.98
N THR A 286 -16.74 -12.67 -29.65
CA THR A 286 -17.39 -13.68 -28.81
C THR A 286 -17.45 -13.24 -27.35
N LEU A 287 -18.42 -13.77 -26.61
CA LEU A 287 -18.52 -13.55 -25.17
C LEU A 287 -17.29 -14.10 -24.44
N MET A 288 -16.66 -15.17 -24.92
CA MET A 288 -15.38 -15.63 -24.36
C MET A 288 -14.31 -14.52 -24.40
N THR A 289 -14.18 -13.81 -25.52
CA THR A 289 -13.21 -12.70 -25.63
C THR A 289 -13.59 -11.53 -24.72
N LEU A 290 -14.87 -11.24 -24.54
CA LEU A 290 -15.31 -10.21 -23.59
C LEU A 290 -15.03 -10.62 -22.14
N VAL A 291 -15.30 -11.88 -21.77
CA VAL A 291 -15.00 -12.44 -20.43
C VAL A 291 -13.49 -12.46 -20.16
N ASP A 292 -12.68 -12.79 -21.17
CA ASP A 292 -11.22 -12.77 -21.11
C ASP A 292 -10.65 -11.38 -20.84
N GLU A 293 -11.44 -10.34 -21.09
CA GLU A 293 -11.12 -8.94 -20.81
C GLU A 293 -11.95 -8.41 -19.62
N LEU A 294 -12.50 -9.29 -18.77
CA LEU A 294 -13.36 -8.98 -17.62
C LEU A 294 -14.54 -8.06 -17.98
N MET A 295 -15.09 -8.16 -19.19
CA MET A 295 -16.12 -7.28 -19.72
C MET A 295 -15.72 -5.79 -19.64
N ILE A 296 -14.42 -5.46 -19.62
CA ILE A 296 -13.93 -4.07 -19.48
C ILE A 296 -13.90 -3.41 -20.85
N GLU A 297 -14.66 -2.33 -20.99
CA GLU A 297 -14.65 -1.45 -22.15
C GLU A 297 -13.46 -0.49 -22.10
N GLU A 298 -13.27 0.18 -20.96
CA GLU A 298 -12.20 1.16 -20.76
C GLU A 298 -11.66 1.11 -19.33
N LEU A 299 -10.34 1.28 -19.20
CA LEU A 299 -9.61 1.40 -17.93
C LEU A 299 -8.87 2.74 -17.91
N ILE A 300 -9.19 3.58 -16.94
CA ILE A 300 -8.55 4.89 -16.74
C ILE A 300 -7.76 4.86 -15.43
N MET A 301 -6.43 4.90 -15.51
CA MET A 301 -5.55 5.02 -14.34
C MET A 301 -5.14 6.47 -14.13
N THR A 302 -5.26 6.95 -12.89
CA THR A 302 -4.77 8.28 -12.49
C THR A 302 -3.77 8.17 -11.35
N VAL A 303 -2.59 8.76 -11.55
CA VAL A 303 -1.53 8.85 -10.53
C VAL A 303 -1.33 10.29 -10.12
N VAL A 304 -1.49 10.56 -8.82
CA VAL A 304 -1.27 11.85 -8.20
C VAL A 304 0.16 11.89 -7.65
N PHE A 305 1.10 12.30 -8.51
CA PHE A 305 2.53 12.30 -8.16
C PHE A 305 2.86 13.14 -6.92
N SER A 306 2.17 14.27 -6.72
CA SER A 306 2.37 15.12 -5.54
C SER A 306 2.03 14.41 -4.23
N SER A 307 0.99 13.57 -4.21
CA SER A 307 0.66 12.72 -3.06
C SER A 307 1.78 11.72 -2.78
N TYR A 308 2.28 11.01 -3.80
CA TYR A 308 3.42 10.11 -3.65
C TYR A 308 4.66 10.84 -3.12
N TYR A 309 5.03 11.97 -3.74
CA TYR A 309 6.25 12.70 -3.40
C TYR A 309 6.20 13.26 -1.97
N SER A 310 5.03 13.77 -1.54
CA SER A 310 4.82 14.26 -0.18
C SER A 310 4.91 13.17 0.88
N ILE A 311 4.55 11.92 0.57
CA ILE A 311 4.72 10.77 1.48
C ILE A 311 6.17 10.29 1.48
N CYS A 312 6.81 10.15 0.31
CA CYS A 312 8.23 9.81 0.23
C CYS A 312 9.09 10.84 1.00
N ASN A 313 8.75 12.13 0.91
CA ASN A 313 9.35 13.24 1.66
C ASN A 313 10.88 13.14 1.80
N PRO A 314 11.66 13.25 0.72
CA PRO A 314 13.11 13.11 0.80
C PRO A 314 13.71 14.24 1.65
N LYS A 315 14.49 13.90 2.69
CA LYS A 315 15.16 14.90 3.54
C LYS A 315 16.32 15.60 2.83
N TYR A 316 16.94 14.92 1.88
CA TYR A 316 17.96 15.49 1.03
C TYR A 316 18.03 14.76 -0.30
N CYS A 317 18.52 15.44 -1.32
CA CYS A 317 18.94 14.85 -2.59
C CYS A 317 20.42 15.16 -2.78
N THR A 318 21.23 14.14 -3.09
CA THR A 318 22.60 14.34 -3.56
C THR A 318 22.66 14.12 -5.06
N TYR A 319 23.47 14.88 -5.76
CA TYR A 319 23.74 14.67 -7.19
C TYR A 319 25.15 15.10 -7.49
N SER A 320 25.74 14.50 -8.52
CA SER A 320 27.12 14.81 -8.91
C SER A 320 27.20 15.40 -10.31
N TYR A 321 27.97 16.47 -10.42
CA TYR A 321 28.26 17.14 -11.69
C TYR A 321 29.73 17.55 -11.77
N THR A 322 30.24 17.64 -13.00
CA THR A 322 31.62 18.05 -13.25
C THR A 322 31.71 19.55 -13.34
N HIS A 323 32.50 20.17 -12.48
CA HIS A 323 32.69 21.62 -12.45
C HIS A 323 34.19 21.98 -12.49
N LYS A 324 34.51 23.06 -13.20
CA LYS A 324 35.87 23.64 -13.27
C LYS A 324 36.07 24.64 -12.13
N PHE A 325 37.28 24.77 -11.58
CA PHE A 325 37.50 25.69 -10.47
C PHE A 325 37.13 27.15 -10.80
N ASN A 326 36.44 27.82 -9.88
CA ASN A 326 36.15 29.26 -10.01
C ASN A 326 37.45 30.05 -9.89
N ILE A 327 37.69 30.95 -10.85
CA ILE A 327 38.93 31.74 -10.91
C ILE A 327 39.18 32.56 -9.62
N LEU A 328 38.13 33.01 -8.93
CA LEU A 328 38.24 33.76 -7.68
C LEU A 328 38.65 32.86 -6.50
N PHE A 329 38.15 31.62 -6.46
CA PHE A 329 38.59 30.61 -5.48
C PHE A 329 40.04 30.23 -5.72
N MET A 330 40.45 30.13 -6.99
CA MET A 330 41.85 29.86 -7.36
C MET A 330 42.78 30.99 -6.90
N ILE A 331 42.38 32.25 -7.06
CA ILE A 331 43.16 33.40 -6.61
C ILE A 331 43.22 33.46 -5.07
N THR A 332 42.11 33.23 -4.37
CA THR A 332 42.06 33.30 -2.90
C THR A 332 42.77 32.12 -2.23
N PHE A 333 42.66 30.90 -2.76
CA PHE A 333 43.40 29.75 -2.25
C PHE A 333 44.91 29.90 -2.48
N THR A 334 45.33 30.34 -3.66
CA THR A 334 46.75 30.56 -3.95
C THR A 334 47.34 31.69 -3.09
N THR A 335 46.63 32.80 -2.90
CA THR A 335 47.08 33.90 -2.02
C THR A 335 47.06 33.52 -0.53
N GLY A 336 46.05 32.77 -0.06
CA GLY A 336 45.97 32.28 1.31
C GLY A 336 47.02 31.21 1.65
N ALA A 337 47.26 30.27 0.75
CA ALA A 337 48.33 29.28 0.88
C ALA A 337 49.71 29.96 0.86
N PHE A 338 49.90 30.98 0.00
CA PHE A 338 51.14 31.75 -0.03
C PHE A 338 51.35 32.55 1.26
N GLY A 339 50.28 33.12 1.84
CA GLY A 339 50.33 33.81 3.14
C GLY A 339 50.66 32.87 4.30
N GLY A 340 50.10 31.66 4.32
CA GLY A 340 50.39 30.64 5.33
C GLY A 340 51.81 30.07 5.21
N VAL A 341 52.25 29.79 3.98
CA VAL A 341 53.62 29.31 3.71
C VAL A 341 54.66 30.40 3.99
N SER A 342 54.38 31.66 3.65
CA SER A 342 55.27 32.80 3.93
C SER A 342 55.45 33.04 5.43
N THR A 343 54.40 32.83 6.23
CA THR A 343 54.47 32.96 7.69
C THR A 343 55.15 31.77 8.36
N LEU A 344 54.95 30.56 7.83
CA LEU A 344 55.70 29.38 8.28
C LEU A 344 57.20 29.51 7.95
N LEU A 345 57.53 29.99 6.74
CA LEU A 345 58.90 30.31 6.37
C LEU A 345 59.46 31.40 7.27
N SER A 346 58.74 32.49 7.53
CA SER A 346 59.25 33.56 8.40
C SER A 346 59.50 33.10 9.84
N LEU A 347 58.63 32.23 10.38
CA LEU A 347 58.82 31.63 11.71
C LEU A 347 60.03 30.68 11.74
N THR A 348 60.16 29.80 10.75
CA THR A 348 61.27 28.84 10.69
C THR A 348 62.62 29.52 10.44
N THR A 349 62.66 30.59 9.64
CA THR A 349 63.87 31.40 9.42
C THR A 349 64.26 32.20 10.68
N GLN A 350 63.29 32.68 11.47
CA GLN A 350 63.57 33.34 12.76
C GLN A 350 64.12 32.37 13.81
N THR A 351 63.61 31.13 13.84
CA THR A 351 64.17 30.12 14.76
C THR A 351 65.58 29.68 14.39
N MET A 352 65.94 29.66 13.09
CA MET A 352 67.31 29.35 12.66
C MET A 352 68.31 30.50 12.89
N THR A 353 67.87 31.76 12.79
CA THR A 353 68.75 32.92 13.04
C THR A 353 69.01 33.15 14.54
N ILE A 354 68.05 32.84 15.41
CA ILE A 354 68.22 32.95 16.86
C ILE A 354 69.17 31.87 17.42
N THR A 355 69.36 30.74 16.72
CA THR A 355 70.32 29.70 17.13
C THR A 355 71.74 29.90 16.59
N LEU A 356 71.97 30.80 15.62
CA LEU A 356 73.27 30.94 14.95
C LEU A 356 74.00 32.27 15.15
N ILE A 357 73.44 33.25 15.85
CA ILE A 357 74.14 34.54 16.07
C ILE A 357 74.06 35.00 17.53
N ASN A 358 75.16 34.78 18.25
CA ASN A 358 75.67 35.66 19.30
C ASN A 358 77.16 35.28 19.58
N PRO A 359 78.06 36.21 19.93
CA PRO A 359 78.52 37.35 19.14
C PRO A 359 80.07 37.49 19.09
N SER A 360 80.64 38.08 18.04
CA SER A 360 81.86 38.92 18.11
C SER A 360 82.09 39.68 16.80
N GLN A 361 82.23 41.02 16.87
CA GLN A 361 83.32 41.79 16.24
C GLN A 361 83.07 43.30 16.30
N ASN A 362 83.80 43.95 17.21
CA ASN A 362 84.49 45.21 16.93
C ASN A 362 85.49 44.94 15.79
N GLU A 363 85.18 45.24 14.52
CA GLU A 363 86.22 45.36 13.45
C GLU A 363 85.76 45.86 12.06
N TYR A 364 84.59 46.48 11.88
CA TYR A 364 84.09 46.84 10.53
C TYR A 364 84.05 48.34 10.20
N GLU A 365 84.78 49.18 10.94
CA GLU A 365 84.79 50.63 10.69
C GLU A 365 85.99 51.14 9.85
N LYS A 366 86.64 50.28 9.04
CA LYS A 366 87.86 50.70 8.30
C LYS A 366 87.97 50.38 6.80
N LEU A 367 86.95 49.85 6.11
CA LEU A 367 87.13 49.41 4.71
C LEU A 367 85.99 49.78 3.73
N TRP A 368 85.45 51.01 3.79
CA TRP A 368 84.48 51.48 2.78
C TRP A 368 84.71 52.90 2.25
N ASN A 369 85.96 53.37 2.26
CA ASN A 369 86.38 54.45 1.38
C ASN A 369 87.34 53.86 0.33
N ILE A 370 86.89 53.76 -0.93
CA ILE A 370 87.61 54.08 -2.18
C ILE A 370 86.93 53.40 -3.38
N HIS A 371 86.51 54.26 -4.32
CA HIS A 371 86.17 54.07 -5.74
C HIS A 371 84.83 53.45 -6.19
N SER A 372 84.00 54.39 -6.67
CA SER A 372 83.08 54.29 -7.79
C SER A 372 83.80 53.92 -9.10
N ASP A 373 83.27 52.96 -9.87
CA ASP A 373 82.50 53.28 -11.09
C ASP A 373 82.05 52.04 -11.89
N THR A 374 80.75 52.02 -12.17
CA THR A 374 80.04 51.44 -13.34
C THR A 374 80.07 49.92 -13.62
N ILE A 375 78.90 49.26 -13.43
CA ILE A 375 78.08 48.63 -14.48
C ILE A 375 76.62 48.59 -13.99
N TYR A 376 75.71 49.04 -14.86
CA TYR A 376 74.28 49.23 -14.64
C TYR A 376 73.51 47.97 -15.09
N CYS A 377 72.66 47.38 -14.24
CA CYS A 377 71.43 46.69 -14.66
C CYS A 377 70.47 46.49 -13.45
N PRO A 378 69.14 46.64 -13.61
CA PRO A 378 68.25 47.09 -12.54
C PRO A 378 67.41 45.95 -11.93
N CYS A 379 67.54 45.69 -10.62
CA CYS A 379 66.57 44.89 -9.85
C CYS A 379 66.76 44.95 -8.32
N SER A 380 67.21 46.07 -7.74
CA SER A 380 67.51 46.14 -6.29
C SER A 380 66.68 47.13 -5.46
N GLN A 381 65.62 47.75 -6.00
CA GLN A 381 64.79 48.69 -5.22
C GLN A 381 63.63 48.05 -4.42
N ILE A 382 63.53 46.72 -4.31
CA ILE A 382 62.46 46.07 -3.54
C ILE A 382 62.96 45.50 -2.19
N ALA A 383 64.29 45.46 -1.96
CA ALA A 383 64.85 44.81 -0.78
C ALA A 383 65.01 45.70 0.47
N VAL A 384 64.79 47.02 0.38
CA VAL A 384 65.04 47.96 1.51
C VAL A 384 63.77 48.28 2.32
N GLN A 385 62.62 47.72 1.99
CA GLN A 385 61.35 48.01 2.69
C GLN A 385 60.77 46.84 3.49
N TYR A 386 61.63 45.92 3.94
CA TYR A 386 61.23 44.74 4.72
C TYR A 386 61.96 44.58 6.06
N SER A 387 62.95 45.41 6.40
CA SER A 387 63.69 45.32 7.67
C SER A 387 62.93 45.84 8.89
N ASP A 388 61.96 46.74 8.72
CA ASP A 388 61.21 47.33 9.84
C ASP A 388 59.98 46.50 10.23
N PHE A 389 59.71 45.41 9.52
CA PHE A 389 58.49 44.61 9.66
C PHE A 389 58.55 43.58 10.81
N ILE A 390 59.72 43.35 11.41
CA ILE A 390 59.97 42.16 12.25
C ILE A 390 60.04 42.43 13.78
N GLU A 391 60.20 43.66 14.28
CA GLU A 391 60.35 43.88 15.73
C GLU A 391 59.06 44.19 16.51
N ILE A 392 57.98 44.60 15.85
CA ILE A 392 56.85 45.23 16.57
C ILE A 392 55.83 44.19 17.09
N VAL A 393 55.63 43.06 16.39
CA VAL A 393 54.60 42.08 16.74
C VAL A 393 54.95 41.27 18.01
N PRO A 394 56.19 40.76 18.21
CA PRO A 394 56.56 40.07 19.44
C PRO A 394 56.61 41.03 20.65
N SER A 395 57.01 42.29 20.47
CA SER A 395 57.05 43.30 21.54
C SER A 395 55.65 43.64 22.06
N ILE A 396 54.66 43.80 21.17
CA ILE A 396 53.28 44.15 21.54
C ILE A 396 52.57 42.93 22.17
N LEU A 397 52.70 41.73 21.60
CA LEU A 397 52.12 40.51 22.17
C LEU A 397 52.74 40.16 23.52
N ASN A 398 54.05 40.29 23.70
CA ASN A 398 54.74 40.00 24.97
C ASN A 398 54.41 41.06 26.06
N LYS A 399 54.18 42.32 25.68
CA LYS A 399 53.73 43.38 26.61
C LYS A 399 52.24 43.27 26.96
N ILE A 400 51.37 42.90 26.01
CA ILE A 400 49.94 42.64 26.27
C ILE A 400 49.77 41.34 27.09
N PHE A 401 50.53 40.28 26.82
CA PHE A 401 50.55 39.08 27.65
C PHE A 401 50.98 39.40 29.08
N ARG A 402 52.04 40.19 29.29
CA ARG A 402 52.43 40.64 30.65
C ARG A 402 51.38 41.54 31.33
N LEU A 403 50.52 42.22 30.58
CA LEU A 403 49.47 43.11 31.10
C LEU A 403 48.18 42.37 31.46
N VAL A 404 47.79 41.38 30.66
CA VAL A 404 46.47 40.71 30.76
C VAL A 404 46.58 39.40 31.56
N LEU A 405 47.74 38.73 31.53
CA LEU A 405 47.95 37.45 32.20
C LEU A 405 47.78 37.52 33.74
N PRO A 406 48.20 38.55 34.48
CA PRO A 406 47.95 38.65 35.92
C PRO A 406 46.46 38.83 36.26
N SER A 407 45.72 39.58 35.42
CA SER A 407 44.28 39.83 35.58
C SER A 407 43.44 38.62 35.18
N LEU A 408 43.84 37.87 34.13
CA LEU A 408 43.21 36.60 33.76
C LEU A 408 43.57 35.48 34.73
N ILE A 409 44.77 35.45 35.30
CA ILE A 409 45.14 34.52 36.37
C ILE A 409 44.38 34.87 37.66
N GLN A 410 44.21 36.14 38.03
CA GLN A 410 43.35 36.53 39.15
C GLN A 410 41.88 36.18 38.89
N LEU A 411 41.35 36.41 37.68
CA LEU A 411 39.98 36.05 37.33
C LEU A 411 39.80 34.52 37.32
N ALA A 412 40.77 33.77 36.80
CA ALA A 412 40.78 32.31 36.81
C ALA A 412 40.94 31.76 38.23
N LEU A 413 41.73 32.38 39.11
CA LEU A 413 41.84 32.03 40.53
C LEU A 413 40.58 32.39 41.32
N ILE A 414 39.89 33.50 40.97
CA ILE A 414 38.60 33.88 41.57
C ILE A 414 37.50 32.91 41.13
N ILE A 415 37.49 32.50 39.86
CA ILE A 415 36.55 31.51 39.30
C ILE A 415 36.87 30.12 39.87
N TRP A 416 38.14 29.71 39.93
CA TRP A 416 38.59 28.46 40.55
C TRP A 416 38.22 28.42 42.04
N ASN A 417 38.42 29.51 42.78
CA ASN A 417 38.05 29.58 44.21
C ASN A 417 36.53 29.65 44.43
N ARG A 418 35.74 30.16 43.47
CA ARG A 418 34.27 30.10 43.50
C ARG A 418 33.74 28.70 43.18
N ILE A 419 34.32 28.01 42.19
CA ILE A 419 33.97 26.62 41.85
C ILE A 419 34.37 25.68 43.00
N ARG A 420 35.55 25.87 43.58
CA ARG A 420 36.02 25.10 44.76
C ARG A 420 35.18 25.35 46.02
N LYS A 421 34.52 26.50 46.14
CA LYS A 421 33.56 26.79 47.24
C LYS A 421 32.19 26.14 47.06
N GLN A 422 31.87 25.65 45.87
CA GLN A 422 30.59 24.98 45.60
C GLN A 422 30.68 23.45 45.82
N ASP A 423 31.89 22.90 45.89
CA ASP A 423 32.17 21.47 46.11
C ASP A 423 32.68 21.10 47.54
N SER A 424 32.61 22.00 48.52
CA SER A 424 33.06 21.70 49.89
C SER A 424 32.06 22.15 50.95
N SER A 425 30.99 21.38 51.11
CA SER A 425 30.13 21.39 52.30
C SER A 425 30.52 20.25 53.24
N VAL A 426 31.72 20.25 53.84
CA VAL A 426 32.03 19.46 55.06
C VAL A 426 33.13 20.14 55.88
N ASN A 427 32.75 20.49 57.13
CA ASN A 427 33.53 20.70 58.36
C ASN A 427 34.43 21.93 58.61
N GLN A 428 34.33 22.35 59.88
CA GLN A 428 34.72 23.60 60.51
C GLN A 428 36.21 23.74 60.90
N SER A 429 36.55 25.01 61.17
CA SER A 429 37.53 25.55 62.13
C SER A 429 39.01 25.63 61.73
N ALA A 430 39.53 26.87 61.62
CA ALA A 430 40.59 27.41 62.49
C ALA A 430 41.19 28.74 61.95
N SER A 431 41.33 29.69 62.89
CA SER A 431 42.27 30.83 62.97
C SER A 431 42.46 31.81 61.80
N ILE A 432 42.05 33.04 62.08
CA ILE A 432 42.43 34.29 61.45
C ILE A 432 43.93 34.56 61.69
N VAL A 433 44.69 34.77 60.61
CA VAL A 433 45.98 35.47 60.65
C VAL A 433 45.82 36.73 59.80
N GLU A 434 45.80 37.89 60.45
CA GLU A 434 45.90 39.19 59.78
C GLU A 434 47.31 39.35 59.19
N VAL A 435 47.40 39.50 57.86
CA VAL A 435 48.58 40.07 57.20
C VAL A 435 48.14 41.33 56.48
N THR A 436 48.78 42.42 56.88
CA THR A 436 48.57 43.81 56.48
C THR A 436 48.61 44.02 54.96
N GLN A 437 47.53 44.63 54.42
CA GLN A 437 47.51 45.17 53.07
C GLN A 437 48.43 46.39 52.97
N ARG A 438 49.50 46.29 52.18
CA ARG A 438 50.18 47.48 51.65
C ARG A 438 49.38 48.01 50.46
N ASN A 439 48.87 49.22 50.62
CA ASN A 439 48.28 50.02 49.54
C ASN A 439 49.34 50.32 48.47
N VAL A 440 49.14 49.79 47.26
CA VAL A 440 49.87 50.19 46.05
C VAL A 440 49.04 51.27 45.33
N PRO A 441 49.64 52.40 44.92
CA PRO A 441 48.90 53.53 44.35
C PRO A 441 48.42 53.21 42.92
N THR A 442 47.12 53.03 42.75
CA THR A 442 46.45 52.69 41.47
C THR A 442 46.21 53.89 40.55
N ILE A 443 46.65 55.10 40.92
CA ILE A 443 46.31 56.35 40.21
C ILE A 443 47.31 56.69 39.09
N SER A 444 48.60 56.32 39.19
CA SER A 444 49.61 56.73 38.18
C SER A 444 49.59 55.92 36.87
N TYR A 445 49.04 54.71 36.90
CA TYR A 445 49.03 53.81 35.74
C TYR A 445 47.94 54.17 34.71
N ARG A 446 46.81 54.72 35.17
CA ARG A 446 45.70 55.17 34.30
C ARG A 446 46.08 56.35 33.42
N ILE A 447 46.83 57.31 33.97
CA ILE A 447 47.27 58.50 33.25
C ILE A 447 48.27 58.13 32.14
N ARG A 448 49.23 57.24 32.43
CA ARG A 448 50.19 56.71 31.43
C ARG A 448 49.53 55.95 30.29
N ILE A 449 48.49 55.14 30.58
CA ILE A 449 47.74 54.42 29.55
C ILE A 449 46.93 55.38 28.68
N GLN A 450 46.30 56.40 29.27
CA GLN A 450 45.54 57.40 28.53
C GLN A 450 46.41 58.24 27.59
N GLU A 451 47.64 58.58 28.02
CA GLU A 451 48.60 59.29 27.17
C GLU A 451 49.15 58.41 26.04
N TYR A 452 49.43 57.13 26.32
CA TYR A 452 49.89 56.17 25.31
C TYR A 452 48.81 55.88 24.25
N ILE A 453 47.54 55.69 24.66
CA ILE A 453 46.41 55.49 23.74
C ILE A 453 46.13 56.76 22.93
N ARG A 454 46.33 57.96 23.50
CA ARG A 454 46.13 59.24 22.79
C ARG A 454 47.17 59.49 21.69
N THR A 455 48.39 58.95 21.83
CA THR A 455 49.52 59.17 20.92
C THR A 455 49.80 58.00 19.97
N LEU A 456 49.06 56.89 20.11
CA LEU A 456 49.23 55.69 19.29
C LEU A 456 48.91 55.96 17.82
N ASN A 457 49.89 55.71 16.96
CA ASN A 457 49.76 55.77 15.49
C ASN A 457 50.33 54.49 14.88
N LEU A 458 49.47 53.59 14.41
CA LEU A 458 49.84 52.30 13.83
C LEU A 458 50.19 52.38 12.33
N PHE A 459 50.00 53.55 11.70
CA PHE A 459 50.18 53.78 10.27
C PHE A 459 51.20 54.89 9.98
N GLN A 460 52.21 55.04 10.83
CA GLN A 460 53.21 56.11 10.76
C GLN A 460 54.02 56.04 9.45
N THR A 461 54.10 57.16 8.73
CA THR A 461 54.99 57.34 7.57
C THR A 461 55.98 58.49 7.81
N GLU A 462 57.11 58.51 7.10
CA GLU A 462 58.17 59.53 7.27
C GLU A 462 57.78 60.95 6.82
N SER A 463 56.55 61.18 6.32
CA SER A 463 56.14 62.48 5.77
C SER A 463 55.79 63.53 6.84
N SER A 464 56.23 64.77 6.65
CA SER A 464 56.26 65.83 7.68
C SER A 464 55.06 66.80 7.69
N THR A 465 53.92 66.47 7.08
CA THR A 465 52.76 67.38 7.07
C THR A 465 51.78 67.13 8.23
N ASN A 466 51.28 68.18 8.89
CA ASN A 466 50.33 68.05 10.01
C ASN A 466 49.02 67.34 9.62
N ASP A 467 48.59 67.44 8.36
CA ASP A 467 47.38 66.77 7.86
C ASP A 467 47.57 65.27 7.62
N THR A 468 48.75 64.82 7.16
CA THR A 468 49.03 63.37 7.02
C THR A 468 49.06 62.71 8.39
N ARG A 469 49.71 63.34 9.38
CA ARG A 469 49.72 62.85 10.77
C ARG A 469 48.32 62.72 11.38
N ARG A 470 47.41 63.66 11.08
CA ARG A 470 46.00 63.59 11.52
C ARG A 470 45.25 62.42 10.87
N GLN A 471 45.46 62.17 9.58
CA GLN A 471 44.84 61.05 8.86
C GLN A 471 45.34 59.69 9.36
N GLU A 472 46.62 59.57 9.71
CA GLU A 472 47.21 58.34 10.25
C GLU A 472 46.67 58.00 11.65
N ILE A 473 46.52 59.01 12.52
CA ILE A 473 45.91 58.84 13.85
C ILE A 473 44.42 58.48 13.72
N LEU A 474 43.69 59.10 12.78
CA LEU A 474 42.29 58.77 12.52
C LEU A 474 42.14 57.33 11.98
N SER A 475 43.03 56.92 11.08
CA SER A 475 43.10 55.55 10.56
C SER A 475 43.40 54.54 11.67
N THR A 476 44.30 54.88 12.59
CA THR A 476 44.61 54.05 13.77
C THR A 476 43.41 53.87 14.68
N ARG A 477 42.65 54.95 14.94
CA ARG A 477 41.43 54.90 15.78
C ARG A 477 40.30 54.11 15.12
N LEU A 478 40.08 54.32 13.82
CA LEU A 478 39.08 53.58 13.05
C LEU A 478 39.43 52.09 12.98
N TYR A 479 40.70 51.77 12.72
CA TYR A 479 41.21 50.40 12.71
C TYR A 479 40.98 49.70 14.05
N LEU A 480 41.38 50.32 15.16
CA LEU A 480 41.20 49.73 16.49
C LEU A 480 39.73 49.59 16.88
N GLY A 481 38.90 50.60 16.57
CA GLY A 481 37.45 50.55 16.81
C GLY A 481 36.77 49.44 16.01
N LEU A 482 37.12 49.27 14.74
CA LEU A 482 36.60 48.20 13.88
C LEU A 482 37.08 46.82 14.35
N VAL A 483 38.36 46.66 14.70
CA VAL A 483 38.90 45.39 15.22
C VAL A 483 38.19 44.99 16.52
N ILE A 484 38.00 45.92 17.45
CA ILE A 484 37.29 45.65 18.72
C ILE A 484 35.81 45.34 18.45
N GLY A 485 35.14 46.11 17.59
CA GLY A 485 33.74 45.88 17.24
C GLY A 485 33.51 44.52 16.58
N PHE A 486 34.30 44.18 15.57
CA PHE A 486 34.19 42.90 14.86
C PHE A 486 34.56 41.71 15.75
N THR A 487 35.54 41.83 16.66
CA THR A 487 35.89 40.74 17.58
C THR A 487 34.79 40.48 18.60
N ILE A 488 34.11 41.52 19.12
CA ILE A 488 32.94 41.37 20.00
C ILE A 488 31.79 40.69 19.26
N ILE A 489 31.47 41.13 18.03
CA ILE A 489 30.41 40.52 17.21
C ILE A 489 30.73 39.05 16.93
N LEU A 490 31.97 38.73 16.56
CA LEU A 490 32.39 37.35 16.27
C LEU A 490 32.29 36.46 17.53
N PHE A 491 32.67 36.98 18.70
CA PHE A 491 32.58 36.26 19.97
C PHE A 491 31.12 35.97 20.35
N LEU A 492 30.23 36.95 20.24
CA LEU A 492 28.80 36.77 20.48
C LEU A 492 28.18 35.79 19.49
N TYR A 493 28.50 35.91 18.20
CA TYR A 493 27.99 35.03 17.14
C TYR A 493 28.43 33.58 17.34
N THR A 494 29.70 33.34 17.68
CA THR A 494 30.23 31.99 17.93
C THR A 494 29.71 31.37 19.23
N GLY A 495 29.38 32.19 20.25
CA GLY A 495 28.83 31.71 21.52
C GLY A 495 27.34 31.35 21.49
N LEU A 496 26.57 31.94 20.58
CA LEU A 496 25.11 31.79 20.49
C LEU A 496 24.65 30.73 19.49
N ILE A 497 25.55 30.17 18.67
CA ILE A 497 25.19 29.11 17.72
C ILE A 497 25.04 27.77 18.42
N GLU A 498 23.84 27.20 18.35
CA GLU A 498 23.56 25.83 18.72
C GLU A 498 23.74 24.91 17.50
N ARG A 499 24.28 23.70 17.71
CA ARG A 499 24.39 22.69 16.65
C ARG A 499 23.60 21.45 17.01
N THR A 500 22.85 20.94 16.06
CA THR A 500 22.28 19.59 16.12
C THR A 500 23.38 18.56 15.86
N THR A 501 23.54 17.61 16.78
CA THR A 501 24.45 16.46 16.64
C THR A 501 23.65 15.18 16.52
N THR A 502 24.07 14.29 15.62
CA THR A 502 23.47 12.96 15.49
C THR A 502 24.10 12.03 16.53
N ILE A 503 23.28 11.46 17.41
CA ILE A 503 23.69 10.43 18.37
C ILE A 503 23.33 9.07 17.78
N MET A 504 24.25 8.11 17.90
CA MET A 504 24.05 6.73 17.44
C MET A 504 24.04 5.78 18.65
N VAL A 505 23.03 4.91 18.70
CA VAL A 505 22.91 3.82 19.68
C VAL A 505 22.94 2.50 18.89
N PRO A 506 24.03 1.73 18.95
CA PRO A 506 24.09 0.42 18.29
C PRO A 506 23.19 -0.59 19.01
N THR A 507 22.53 -1.47 18.25
CA THR A 507 21.75 -2.62 18.76
C THR A 507 20.92 -2.32 20.02
N PRO A 508 19.94 -1.39 19.95
CA PRO A 508 19.20 -0.94 21.11
C PRO A 508 18.25 -2.01 21.65
N SER A 509 18.23 -2.18 22.98
CA SER A 509 17.20 -2.99 23.64
C SER A 509 15.81 -2.35 23.44
N ILE A 510 14.76 -3.16 23.54
CA ILE A 510 13.37 -2.66 23.44
C ILE A 510 13.07 -1.54 24.43
N SER A 511 13.55 -1.65 25.68
CA SER A 511 13.41 -0.62 26.71
C SER A 511 14.14 0.67 26.35
N THR A 512 15.33 0.56 25.77
CA THR A 512 16.11 1.71 25.29
C THR A 512 15.37 2.40 24.15
N TYR A 513 14.86 1.64 23.19
CA TYR A 513 14.09 2.16 22.07
C TYR A 513 12.83 2.90 22.52
N ILE A 514 12.03 2.32 23.42
CA ILE A 514 10.83 2.98 23.97
C ILE A 514 11.20 4.30 24.64
N SER A 515 12.27 4.32 25.44
CA SER A 515 12.72 5.57 26.11
C SER A 515 13.22 6.63 25.12
N LEU A 516 13.82 6.23 23.99
CA LEU A 516 14.26 7.14 22.93
C LEU A 516 13.08 7.66 22.14
N GLN A 517 12.08 6.82 21.90
CA GLN A 517 10.85 7.19 21.21
C GLN A 517 10.10 8.28 21.98
N GLU A 518 9.93 8.13 23.29
CA GLU A 518 9.25 9.13 24.14
C GLU A 518 9.93 10.51 24.11
N ARG A 519 11.26 10.54 23.94
CA ARG A 519 12.05 11.77 24.04
C ARG A 519 12.40 12.41 22.70
N TYR A 520 12.49 11.62 21.63
CA TYR A 520 13.03 12.05 20.33
C TYR A 520 12.21 11.54 19.14
N SER A 521 10.91 11.30 19.31
CA SER A 521 9.99 10.78 18.29
C SER A 521 10.21 11.34 16.88
N ASP A 522 10.44 12.65 16.78
CA ASP A 522 10.46 13.37 15.50
C ASP A 522 11.75 13.14 14.69
N THR A 523 12.82 12.69 15.35
CA THR A 523 14.15 12.54 14.74
C THR A 523 14.75 11.15 14.87
N LEU A 524 14.10 10.27 15.63
CA LEU A 524 14.53 8.89 15.86
C LEU A 524 14.36 8.05 14.59
N GLN A 525 15.42 7.37 14.16
CA GLN A 525 15.39 6.42 13.05
C GLN A 525 16.12 5.15 13.45
N CYS A 526 15.47 4.01 13.27
CA CYS A 526 15.95 2.72 13.76
C CYS A 526 15.78 1.64 12.68
N PRO A 527 16.67 1.56 11.68
CA PRO A 527 16.59 0.57 10.62
C PRO A 527 16.61 -0.88 11.16
N CYS A 528 15.65 -1.68 10.70
CA CYS A 528 15.59 -3.11 10.97
C CYS A 528 16.70 -3.85 10.20
N SER A 529 17.21 -4.95 10.76
CA SER A 529 18.04 -5.89 10.02
C SER A 529 17.18 -6.78 9.11
N THR A 530 15.99 -7.16 9.56
CA THR A 530 15.00 -7.92 8.81
C THR A 530 13.86 -6.99 8.40
N ILE A 531 13.69 -6.78 7.09
CA ILE A 531 12.68 -5.84 6.54
C ILE A 531 11.33 -6.54 6.30
N SER A 532 11.32 -7.87 6.22
CA SER A 532 10.17 -8.69 5.86
C SER A 532 10.02 -9.82 6.88
N ILE A 533 8.98 -9.76 7.69
CA ILE A 533 8.78 -10.64 8.86
C ILE A 533 7.45 -11.39 8.68
N PRO A 534 7.44 -12.73 8.65
CA PRO A 534 6.19 -13.49 8.62
C PRO A 534 5.29 -13.16 9.82
N TYR A 535 3.97 -13.05 9.61
CA TYR A 535 3.03 -12.74 10.69
C TYR A 535 3.09 -13.74 11.85
N GLN A 536 3.36 -15.03 11.56
CA GLN A 536 3.54 -16.07 12.58
C GLN A 536 4.63 -15.78 13.63
N GLU A 537 5.60 -14.92 13.33
CA GLU A 537 6.68 -14.59 14.28
C GLU A 537 6.16 -13.79 15.48
N PHE A 538 5.11 -12.99 15.30
CA PHE A 538 4.61 -12.07 16.35
C PHE A 538 3.13 -12.22 16.66
N ILE A 539 2.34 -12.95 15.88
CA ILE A 539 0.98 -13.36 16.25
C ILE A 539 1.06 -14.62 17.11
N ILE A 540 0.65 -14.53 18.39
CA ILE A 540 0.70 -15.64 19.35
C ILE A 540 -0.39 -16.66 19.01
N TYR A 541 -1.62 -16.21 18.81
CA TYR A 541 -2.71 -17.03 18.32
C TYR A 541 -3.67 -16.21 17.45
N LEU A 542 -4.39 -16.91 16.58
CA LEU A 542 -5.44 -16.38 15.72
C LEU A 542 -6.37 -17.56 15.38
N ASN A 543 -7.57 -17.56 15.95
CA ASN A 543 -8.55 -18.65 15.85
C ASN A 543 -9.96 -18.08 15.58
N ALA A 544 -10.78 -18.85 14.86
CA ALA A 544 -12.21 -18.58 14.68
C ALA A 544 -13.04 -19.43 15.64
N THR A 545 -14.09 -18.85 16.24
CA THR A 545 -15.13 -19.59 16.98
C THR A 545 -16.36 -19.71 16.10
N PHE A 546 -16.85 -20.93 15.89
CA PHE A 546 -17.96 -21.21 15.00
C PHE A 546 -19.30 -21.28 15.75
N HIS A 547 -20.37 -21.00 15.01
CA HIS A 547 -21.74 -21.06 15.49
C HIS A 547 -22.07 -22.46 16.04
N PRO A 548 -22.94 -22.59 17.08
CA PRO A 548 -23.30 -23.87 17.69
C PRO A 548 -23.74 -24.96 16.70
N ILE A 549 -24.40 -24.60 15.59
CA ILE A 549 -24.77 -25.55 14.53
C ILE A 549 -23.58 -26.30 13.93
N CYS A 550 -22.41 -25.64 13.84
CA CYS A 550 -21.16 -26.22 13.33
C CYS A 550 -20.30 -26.83 14.42
N SER A 551 -20.57 -26.49 15.69
CA SER A 551 -19.87 -27.06 16.84
C SER A 551 -20.52 -28.35 17.36
N ARG A 552 -21.81 -28.59 17.06
CA ARG A 552 -22.59 -29.75 17.49
C ARG A 552 -22.86 -30.74 16.36
N SER A 553 -21.89 -31.61 16.07
CA SER A 553 -22.06 -32.68 15.09
C SER A 553 -23.10 -33.73 15.49
N ASP A 554 -23.33 -33.91 16.79
CA ASP A 554 -24.39 -34.75 17.35
C ASP A 554 -25.79 -34.26 16.95
N PHE A 555 -25.99 -32.94 16.85
CA PHE A 555 -27.27 -32.34 16.43
C PHE A 555 -27.64 -32.66 15.00
N LEU A 556 -26.74 -32.38 14.06
CA LEU A 556 -26.97 -32.62 12.64
C LEU A 556 -27.12 -34.11 12.32
N SER A 557 -26.26 -34.95 12.92
CA SER A 557 -26.31 -36.40 12.74
C SER A 557 -27.59 -37.04 13.30
N ALA A 558 -28.13 -36.54 14.42
CA ALA A 558 -29.39 -37.05 14.96
C ALA A 558 -30.57 -36.78 14.02
N TRP A 559 -30.69 -35.56 13.50
CA TRP A 559 -31.72 -35.20 12.51
C TRP A 559 -31.58 -35.97 11.19
N TYR A 560 -30.35 -36.10 10.68
CA TYR A 560 -30.07 -36.94 9.52
C TYR A 560 -30.55 -38.39 9.74
N ASN A 561 -30.16 -39.01 10.86
CA ASN A 561 -30.51 -40.39 11.18
C ASN A 561 -32.02 -40.58 11.36
N TYR A 562 -32.70 -39.59 11.94
CA TYR A 562 -34.14 -39.62 12.12
C TYR A 562 -34.90 -39.65 10.79
N PHE A 563 -34.59 -38.72 9.89
CA PHE A 563 -35.21 -38.71 8.56
C PHE A 563 -34.74 -39.87 7.67
N TYR A 564 -33.52 -40.35 7.86
CA TYR A 564 -33.05 -41.58 7.20
C TYR A 564 -33.87 -42.79 7.62
N ARG A 565 -34.07 -43.01 8.93
CA ARG A 565 -34.92 -44.09 9.47
C ARG A 565 -36.35 -43.95 8.95
N TYR A 566 -36.91 -42.74 9.00
CA TYR A 566 -38.23 -42.43 8.44
C TYR A 566 -38.38 -42.94 7.00
N ARG A 567 -37.43 -42.56 6.14
CA ARG A 567 -37.43 -42.93 4.71
C ARG A 567 -37.31 -44.45 4.52
N THR A 568 -36.55 -45.15 5.35
CA THR A 568 -36.38 -46.61 5.23
C THR A 568 -37.58 -47.41 5.73
N THR A 569 -38.40 -46.84 6.63
CA THR A 569 -39.54 -47.55 7.23
C THR A 569 -40.84 -47.35 6.44
N ILE A 570 -40.92 -46.35 5.56
CA ILE A 570 -42.12 -46.05 4.77
C ILE A 570 -41.91 -46.47 3.30
N ILE A 571 -42.88 -47.20 2.75
CA ILE A 571 -42.82 -47.84 1.41
C ILE A 571 -43.57 -47.00 0.34
N TYR A 572 -44.14 -45.85 0.69
CA TYR A 572 -44.96 -45.04 -0.22
C TYR A 572 -44.21 -43.87 -0.86
N TRP A 573 -44.65 -43.48 -2.06
CA TRP A 573 -44.13 -42.34 -2.81
C TRP A 573 -44.50 -41.02 -2.12
N ILE A 574 -43.49 -40.36 -1.54
CA ILE A 574 -43.60 -39.00 -1.01
C ILE A 574 -43.32 -38.02 -2.15
N HIS A 575 -44.17 -37.01 -2.31
CA HIS A 575 -43.98 -35.97 -3.30
C HIS A 575 -42.66 -35.22 -3.09
N SER A 576 -42.01 -34.77 -4.18
CA SER A 576 -40.76 -34.00 -4.13
C SER A 576 -40.85 -32.72 -3.30
N ASP A 577 -42.05 -32.18 -3.15
CA ASP A 577 -42.29 -30.92 -2.44
C ASP A 577 -42.37 -31.09 -0.92
N ASP A 578 -42.63 -32.32 -0.49
CA ASP A 578 -42.74 -32.64 0.92
C ASP A 578 -41.38 -32.56 1.60
N PHE A 579 -41.31 -31.85 2.73
CA PHE A 579 -40.09 -31.70 3.53
C PHE A 579 -39.38 -33.04 3.79
N ARG A 580 -40.14 -34.12 4.04
CA ARG A 580 -39.60 -35.44 4.34
C ARG A 580 -38.81 -36.05 3.18
N SER A 581 -39.12 -35.67 1.94
CA SER A 581 -38.43 -36.18 0.75
C SER A 581 -36.98 -35.68 0.66
N TRP A 582 -36.72 -34.50 1.22
CA TRP A 582 -35.45 -33.80 1.08
C TRP A 582 -34.77 -33.39 2.41
N ALA A 583 -35.40 -33.60 3.56
CA ALA A 583 -34.85 -33.30 4.89
C ALA A 583 -33.49 -33.94 5.17
N ILE A 584 -33.26 -35.19 4.73
CA ILE A 584 -31.97 -35.87 4.85
C ILE A 584 -30.87 -35.03 4.18
N VAL A 585 -31.16 -34.51 2.99
CA VAL A 585 -30.21 -33.70 2.21
C VAL A 585 -30.02 -32.34 2.87
N PHE A 586 -31.07 -31.74 3.44
CA PHE A 586 -30.98 -30.47 4.17
C PHE A 586 -29.96 -30.53 5.32
N PHE A 587 -30.06 -31.54 6.20
CA PHE A 587 -29.14 -31.66 7.34
C PHE A 587 -27.73 -32.09 6.94
N ASN A 588 -27.60 -33.01 5.98
CA ASN A 588 -26.29 -33.41 5.44
C ASN A 588 -25.58 -32.21 4.78
N PHE A 589 -26.33 -31.33 4.11
CA PHE A 589 -25.76 -30.15 3.49
C PHE A 589 -25.25 -29.13 4.52
N LEU A 590 -26.01 -28.88 5.60
CA LEU A 590 -25.55 -28.03 6.71
C LEU A 590 -24.25 -28.56 7.31
N GLU A 591 -24.14 -29.88 7.51
CA GLU A 591 -22.92 -30.52 8.01
C GLU A 591 -21.72 -30.26 7.07
N LYS A 592 -21.90 -30.47 5.77
CA LYS A 592 -20.85 -30.22 4.76
C LYS A 592 -20.43 -28.76 4.65
N TYR A 593 -21.35 -27.82 4.86
CA TYR A 593 -21.00 -26.41 4.87
C TYR A 593 -20.25 -26.00 6.14
N CYS A 594 -20.59 -26.55 7.29
CA CYS A 594 -19.83 -26.36 8.52
C CYS A 594 -18.40 -26.93 8.40
N GLU A 595 -18.26 -28.12 7.81
CA GLU A 595 -16.96 -28.73 7.50
C GLU A 595 -16.14 -27.81 6.58
N GLN A 596 -16.73 -27.38 5.46
CA GLN A 596 -16.06 -26.53 4.49
C GLN A 596 -15.71 -25.16 5.07
N ALA A 597 -16.56 -24.59 5.91
CA ALA A 597 -16.30 -23.31 6.55
C ALA A 597 -15.11 -23.38 7.52
N THR A 598 -15.01 -24.49 8.27
CA THR A 598 -13.91 -24.76 9.18
C THR A 598 -12.58 -24.89 8.44
N ILE A 599 -12.56 -25.69 7.36
CA ILE A 599 -11.37 -25.85 6.51
C ILE A 599 -10.97 -24.51 5.88
N THR A 600 -11.93 -23.78 5.30
CA THR A 600 -11.67 -22.48 4.65
C THR A 600 -11.07 -21.47 5.62
N ALA A 601 -11.58 -21.40 6.86
CA ALA A 601 -11.01 -20.51 7.88
C ALA A 601 -9.60 -20.95 8.30
N ALA A 602 -9.37 -22.26 8.48
CA ALA A 602 -8.07 -22.80 8.86
C ALA A 602 -7.00 -22.51 7.79
N ASP A 603 -7.29 -22.81 6.52
CA ASP A 603 -6.40 -22.54 5.39
C ASP A 603 -6.10 -21.05 5.25
N ALA A 604 -7.11 -20.20 5.41
CA ALA A 604 -6.94 -18.75 5.36
C ALA A 604 -6.06 -18.23 6.51
N ILE A 605 -6.23 -18.76 7.73
CA ILE A 605 -5.38 -18.43 8.89
C ILE A 605 -3.93 -18.85 8.62
N GLU A 606 -3.70 -20.05 8.08
CA GLU A 606 -2.37 -20.55 7.76
C GLU A 606 -1.69 -19.67 6.71
N GLN A 607 -2.41 -19.35 5.64
CA GLN A 607 -1.92 -18.46 4.59
C GLN A 607 -1.57 -17.07 5.16
N PHE A 608 -2.46 -16.47 5.94
CA PHE A 608 -2.23 -15.16 6.56
C PHE A 608 -1.02 -15.17 7.52
N LYS A 609 -0.83 -16.24 8.27
CA LYS A 609 0.34 -16.40 9.16
C LYS A 609 1.65 -16.50 8.38
N SER A 610 1.61 -17.07 7.18
CA SER A 610 2.77 -17.16 6.27
C SER A 610 3.08 -15.86 5.54
N ASP A 611 2.10 -14.95 5.42
CA ASP A 611 2.27 -13.65 4.77
C ASP A 611 3.30 -12.77 5.49
N LEU A 612 3.88 -11.84 4.74
CA LEU A 612 5.00 -11.02 5.18
C LEU A 612 4.57 -9.61 5.59
N PHE A 613 4.86 -9.25 6.83
CA PHE A 613 4.81 -7.87 7.31
C PHE A 613 6.11 -7.14 6.93
N VAL A 614 6.00 -6.02 6.20
CA VAL A 614 7.15 -5.29 5.66
C VAL A 614 7.38 -3.99 6.43
N SER A 615 8.52 -3.85 7.09
CA SER A 615 8.95 -2.62 7.76
C SER A 615 10.46 -2.43 7.66
N SER A 616 10.91 -1.32 7.10
CA SER A 616 12.34 -1.00 6.99
C SER A 616 12.94 -0.43 8.28
N GLU A 617 12.09 0.10 9.15
CA GLU A 617 12.47 0.65 10.45
C GLU A 617 11.62 0.02 11.54
N ALA A 618 12.14 0.01 12.77
CA ALA A 618 11.38 -0.39 13.93
C ALA A 618 10.16 0.52 14.05
N MET A 619 8.97 -0.09 14.01
CA MET A 619 7.72 0.65 14.08
C MET A 619 7.42 1.05 15.52
N PHE A 620 6.76 2.19 15.72
CA PHE A 620 6.30 2.58 17.05
C PHE A 620 5.20 1.62 17.55
N PRO A 621 5.12 1.28 18.86
CA PRO A 621 4.17 0.30 19.38
C PRO A 621 2.71 0.58 19.01
N ILE A 622 2.29 1.85 19.11
CA ILE A 622 0.92 2.26 18.74
C ILE A 622 0.66 2.09 17.24
N LEU A 623 1.63 2.49 16.39
CA LEU A 623 1.51 2.38 14.95
C LEU A 623 1.51 0.92 14.50
N PHE A 624 2.37 0.10 15.11
CA PHE A 624 2.38 -1.35 14.92
C PHE A 624 1.02 -1.93 15.25
N LYS A 625 0.50 -1.68 16.46
CA LYS A 625 -0.81 -2.21 16.90
C LYS A 625 -1.92 -1.83 15.91
N THR A 626 -2.03 -0.55 15.56
CA THR A 626 -3.05 -0.07 14.62
C THR A 626 -2.91 -0.71 13.24
N GLN A 627 -1.69 -0.84 12.70
CA GLN A 627 -1.49 -1.46 11.39
C GLN A 627 -1.85 -2.96 11.39
N ILE A 628 -1.48 -3.68 12.45
CA ILE A 628 -1.80 -5.11 12.57
C ILE A 628 -3.31 -5.32 12.76
N GLU A 629 -3.98 -4.53 13.60
CA GLU A 629 -5.44 -4.57 13.77
C GLU A 629 -6.17 -4.32 12.44
N MET A 630 -5.75 -3.31 11.69
CA MET A 630 -6.31 -3.03 10.37
C MET A 630 -6.11 -4.20 9.39
N LYS A 631 -4.94 -4.84 9.41
CA LYS A 631 -4.66 -6.01 8.56
C LYS A 631 -5.47 -7.24 8.98
N LEU A 632 -5.66 -7.47 10.27
CA LEU A 632 -6.50 -8.55 10.80
C LEU A 632 -7.97 -8.37 10.42
N ILE A 633 -8.51 -7.15 10.55
CA ILE A 633 -9.90 -6.85 10.14
C ILE A 633 -10.10 -7.08 8.65
N LEU A 634 -9.13 -6.65 7.83
CA LEU A 634 -9.17 -6.88 6.37
C LEU A 634 -9.11 -8.37 6.04
N PHE A 635 -8.21 -9.12 6.68
CA PHE A 635 -8.11 -10.57 6.55
C PHE A 635 -9.46 -11.25 6.86
N GLN A 636 -10.02 -11.03 8.05
CA GLN A 636 -11.28 -11.63 8.50
C GLN A 636 -12.42 -11.37 7.52
N LYS A 637 -12.56 -10.12 7.08
CA LYS A 637 -13.59 -9.72 6.11
C LYS A 637 -13.36 -10.37 4.74
N SER A 638 -12.12 -10.41 4.26
CA SER A 638 -11.79 -10.98 2.96
C SER A 638 -12.06 -12.48 2.87
N THR A 639 -11.78 -13.22 3.94
CA THR A 639 -11.99 -14.68 4.00
C THR A 639 -13.46 -15.03 3.77
N SER A 640 -14.37 -14.40 4.50
CA SER A 640 -15.81 -14.64 4.36
C SER A 640 -16.35 -14.21 2.99
N ILE A 641 -15.90 -13.06 2.49
CA ILE A 641 -16.31 -12.54 1.18
C ILE A 641 -15.89 -13.48 0.04
N LEU A 642 -14.66 -13.99 0.06
CA LEU A 642 -14.16 -14.88 -0.99
C LEU A 642 -14.97 -16.18 -1.06
N PHE A 643 -15.34 -16.73 0.10
CA PHE A 643 -16.20 -17.91 0.16
C PHE A 643 -17.61 -17.63 -0.40
N ALA A 644 -18.26 -16.56 0.05
CA ALA A 644 -19.59 -16.17 -0.42
C ALA A 644 -19.65 -15.98 -1.94
N ARG A 645 -18.58 -15.45 -2.54
CA ARG A 645 -18.49 -15.27 -3.99
C ARG A 645 -18.34 -16.56 -4.77
N GLN A 646 -17.56 -17.53 -4.26
CA GLN A 646 -17.48 -18.85 -4.89
C GLN A 646 -18.86 -19.52 -4.90
N LEU A 647 -19.60 -19.39 -3.80
CA LEU A 647 -20.96 -19.89 -3.71
C LEU A 647 -21.91 -19.18 -4.70
N GLN A 648 -21.84 -17.86 -4.79
CA GLN A 648 -22.62 -17.08 -5.75
C GLN A 648 -22.30 -17.45 -7.20
N MET A 649 -21.03 -17.70 -7.51
CA MET A 649 -20.61 -18.18 -8.82
C MET A 649 -21.25 -19.53 -9.14
N PHE A 650 -21.21 -20.49 -8.21
CA PHE A 650 -21.84 -21.80 -8.39
C PHE A 650 -23.35 -21.70 -8.59
N ARG A 651 -24.05 -20.84 -7.84
CA ARG A 651 -25.50 -20.57 -8.00
C ARG A 651 -25.81 -20.09 -9.41
N ASN A 652 -25.11 -19.04 -9.84
CA ASN A 652 -25.29 -18.42 -11.16
C ASN A 652 -25.05 -19.41 -12.31
N ILE A 653 -23.97 -20.20 -12.21
CA ILE A 653 -23.63 -21.19 -13.23
C ILE A 653 -24.66 -22.33 -13.25
N SER A 654 -25.12 -22.80 -12.09
CA SER A 654 -26.13 -23.87 -12.01
C SER A 654 -27.45 -23.48 -12.70
N VAL A 655 -27.91 -22.24 -12.48
CA VAL A 655 -29.10 -21.71 -13.18
C VAL A 655 -28.82 -21.49 -14.66
N GLY A 656 -27.66 -20.93 -15.02
CA GLY A 656 -27.28 -20.72 -16.42
C GLY A 656 -27.23 -22.02 -17.23
N HIS A 657 -26.82 -23.13 -16.61
CA HIS A 657 -26.89 -24.45 -17.23
C HIS A 657 -28.28 -25.10 -17.19
N GLY A 658 -29.23 -24.54 -16.42
CA GLY A 658 -30.54 -25.12 -16.21
C GLY A 658 -30.45 -26.52 -15.58
N LEU A 659 -29.54 -26.72 -14.62
CA LEU A 659 -29.27 -28.05 -14.06
C LEU A 659 -30.51 -28.64 -13.38
N ILE A 660 -30.74 -29.94 -13.56
CA ILE A 660 -31.84 -30.66 -12.91
C ILE A 660 -31.41 -31.14 -11.52
N SER A 661 -32.23 -30.85 -10.51
CA SER A 661 -32.07 -31.43 -9.18
C SER A 661 -32.57 -32.87 -9.17
N ASN A 662 -31.77 -33.79 -8.66
CA ASN A 662 -32.20 -35.19 -8.46
C ASN A 662 -33.34 -35.33 -7.44
N LEU A 663 -33.64 -34.29 -6.66
CA LEU A 663 -34.78 -34.24 -5.74
C LEU A 663 -36.09 -33.90 -6.46
N GLY A 664 -36.04 -33.51 -7.74
CA GLY A 664 -37.23 -33.08 -8.48
C GLY A 664 -37.82 -31.75 -8.02
N ILE A 665 -37.10 -30.97 -7.22
CA ILE A 665 -37.62 -29.72 -6.64
C ILE A 665 -37.60 -28.53 -7.62
N ASN A 666 -36.87 -28.61 -8.75
CA ASN A 666 -36.92 -27.59 -9.81
C ASN A 666 -37.64 -28.02 -11.08
N ILE A 667 -38.11 -29.26 -11.19
CA ILE A 667 -38.75 -29.74 -12.41
C ILE A 667 -39.99 -30.61 -12.12
N GLU A 668 -40.89 -30.65 -13.08
CA GLU A 668 -42.00 -31.56 -13.17
C GLU A 668 -41.89 -32.30 -14.52
N LEU A 669 -42.00 -33.63 -14.51
CA LEU A 669 -42.01 -34.43 -15.72
C LEU A 669 -43.46 -34.70 -16.13
N LYS A 670 -43.82 -34.31 -17.36
CA LYS A 670 -45.14 -34.58 -17.94
C LYS A 670 -45.04 -35.50 -19.15
N LEU A 671 -45.96 -36.45 -19.21
CA LEU A 671 -46.13 -37.34 -20.36
C LEU A 671 -47.24 -36.77 -21.24
N ASP A 672 -46.89 -36.27 -22.42
CA ASP A 672 -47.87 -35.73 -23.38
C ASP A 672 -48.53 -36.85 -24.20
N GLN A 673 -47.75 -37.87 -24.57
CA GLN A 673 -48.23 -39.07 -25.27
C GLN A 673 -47.59 -40.32 -24.66
N ILE A 674 -48.36 -41.39 -24.50
CA ILE A 674 -47.87 -42.69 -24.02
C ILE A 674 -47.50 -43.54 -25.25
N ALA A 675 -46.31 -43.29 -25.81
CA ALA A 675 -45.75 -44.06 -26.93
C ALA A 675 -44.26 -44.34 -26.70
N VAL A 676 -43.75 -45.44 -27.26
CA VAL A 676 -42.32 -45.81 -27.15
C VAL A 676 -41.50 -44.70 -27.81
N ASP A 677 -40.40 -44.30 -27.18
CA ASP A 677 -39.50 -43.23 -27.63
C ASP A 677 -40.15 -41.84 -27.70
N ALA A 678 -41.36 -41.67 -27.15
CA ALA A 678 -41.97 -40.35 -27.04
C ALA A 678 -41.14 -39.46 -26.09
N PRO A 679 -40.88 -38.19 -26.45
CA PRO A 679 -40.18 -37.27 -25.57
C PRO A 679 -41.01 -37.01 -24.30
N VAL A 680 -40.32 -36.95 -23.16
CA VAL A 680 -40.94 -36.54 -21.89
C VAL A 680 -40.76 -35.04 -21.75
N LEU A 681 -41.85 -34.33 -21.48
CA LEU A 681 -41.83 -32.89 -21.28
C LEU A 681 -41.24 -32.58 -19.91
N VAL A 682 -40.14 -31.84 -19.88
CA VAL A 682 -39.54 -31.33 -18.64
C VAL A 682 -40.02 -29.90 -18.45
N ILE A 683 -40.87 -29.69 -17.45
CA ILE A 683 -41.39 -28.37 -17.10
C ILE A 683 -40.63 -27.88 -15.86
N PRO A 684 -40.08 -26.68 -15.86
CA PRO A 684 -39.49 -26.13 -14.64
C PRO A 684 -40.60 -25.83 -13.65
N LYS A 685 -40.35 -26.19 -12.40
CA LYS A 685 -41.25 -25.91 -11.31
C LYS A 685 -41.42 -24.40 -11.13
N THR A 686 -42.63 -23.99 -10.78
CA THR A 686 -42.94 -22.60 -10.43
C THR A 686 -43.35 -22.51 -8.98
N TYR A 687 -42.88 -21.47 -8.31
CA TYR A 687 -43.18 -21.13 -6.93
C TYR A 687 -44.03 -19.85 -6.86
N LYS A 688 -44.55 -19.52 -5.66
CA LYS A 688 -45.35 -18.30 -5.41
C LYS A 688 -46.55 -18.17 -6.36
N ASN A 689 -47.37 -19.23 -6.44
CA ASN A 689 -48.54 -19.31 -7.31
C ASN A 689 -48.23 -19.01 -8.79
N GLY A 690 -47.08 -19.51 -9.29
CA GLY A 690 -46.71 -19.38 -10.69
C GLY A 690 -45.94 -18.12 -11.07
N THR A 691 -45.69 -17.20 -10.13
CA THR A 691 -45.00 -15.93 -10.41
C THR A 691 -43.48 -16.03 -10.48
N CYS A 692 -42.89 -17.14 -10.05
CA CYS A 692 -41.44 -17.35 -10.08
C CYS A 692 -41.11 -18.73 -10.65
N SER A 693 -40.35 -18.81 -11.73
CA SER A 693 -39.97 -20.06 -12.40
C SER A 693 -38.51 -20.43 -12.17
N CYS A 694 -38.25 -21.72 -11.90
CA CYS A 694 -36.90 -22.26 -11.77
C CYS A 694 -36.08 -22.23 -13.06
N ALA A 695 -36.70 -22.01 -14.22
CA ALA A 695 -35.96 -21.85 -15.47
C ALA A 695 -35.24 -20.49 -15.58
N THR A 696 -35.72 -19.47 -14.88
CA THR A 696 -35.27 -18.09 -15.10
C THR A 696 -34.71 -17.45 -13.83
N SER A 697 -34.93 -18.07 -12.67
CA SER A 697 -34.42 -17.61 -11.38
C SER A 697 -34.16 -18.78 -10.42
N SER A 698 -32.99 -18.81 -9.78
CA SER A 698 -32.71 -19.72 -8.65
C SER A 698 -33.51 -19.35 -7.40
N ASN A 699 -33.78 -18.07 -7.19
CA ASN A 699 -34.24 -17.53 -5.91
C ASN A 699 -35.74 -17.77 -5.67
N CYS A 700 -36.37 -18.63 -6.46
CA CYS A 700 -37.75 -19.02 -6.28
C CYS A 700 -37.85 -19.97 -5.09
N VAL A 701 -38.61 -19.55 -4.08
CA VAL A 701 -38.84 -20.29 -2.83
C VAL A 701 -40.27 -20.14 -2.35
N GLU A 702 -40.75 -21.14 -1.62
CA GLU A 702 -42.00 -21.16 -0.85
C GLU A 702 -41.78 -21.86 0.50
N LEU A 703 -42.71 -21.71 1.44
CA LEU A 703 -42.60 -22.34 2.75
C LEU A 703 -42.65 -23.87 2.63
N ALA A 704 -41.69 -24.54 3.26
CA ALA A 704 -41.63 -25.99 3.31
C ALA A 704 -42.83 -26.55 4.09
N SER A 705 -43.41 -27.63 3.57
CA SER A 705 -44.61 -28.23 4.13
C SER A 705 -44.55 -29.75 4.13
N PHE A 706 -45.36 -30.36 4.99
CA PHE A 706 -45.71 -31.77 4.98
C PHE A 706 -47.05 -31.92 4.29
N TYR A 707 -47.16 -32.91 3.42
CA TYR A 707 -48.35 -33.20 2.64
C TYR A 707 -48.93 -34.56 3.02
N ASN A 708 -50.24 -34.73 2.87
CA ASN A 708 -50.85 -36.06 2.93
C ASN A 708 -50.69 -36.80 1.59
N LEU A 709 -51.21 -38.04 1.50
CA LEU A 709 -51.19 -38.81 0.24
C LEU A 709 -52.00 -38.14 -0.89
N THR A 710 -52.97 -37.30 -0.57
CA THR A 710 -53.77 -36.52 -1.54
C THR A 710 -53.11 -35.19 -1.92
N HIS A 711 -51.88 -34.92 -1.45
CA HIS A 711 -51.11 -33.69 -1.68
C HIS A 711 -51.71 -32.42 -1.07
N ASP A 712 -52.55 -32.56 -0.05
CA ASP A 712 -52.99 -31.41 0.75
C ASP A 712 -51.95 -31.09 1.82
N THR A 713 -51.68 -29.80 2.02
CA THR A 713 -50.81 -29.30 3.08
C THR A 713 -51.38 -29.65 4.45
N VAL A 714 -50.63 -30.39 5.25
CA VAL A 714 -51.01 -30.81 6.62
C VAL A 714 -50.32 -29.98 7.68
N TYR A 715 -49.05 -29.63 7.45
CA TYR A 715 -48.26 -28.80 8.36
C TYR A 715 -47.26 -27.98 7.55
N THR A 716 -47.15 -26.69 7.85
CA THR A 716 -46.17 -25.79 7.24
C THR A 716 -45.12 -25.43 8.28
N ILE A 717 -43.85 -25.57 7.90
CA ILE A 717 -42.74 -25.32 8.82
C ILE A 717 -42.39 -23.84 8.77
N GLU A 718 -42.41 -23.18 9.93
CA GLU A 718 -42.05 -21.78 10.02
C GLU A 718 -40.58 -21.56 9.68
N ASN A 719 -40.32 -20.58 8.81
CA ASN A 719 -39.00 -20.14 8.38
C ASN A 719 -38.08 -21.22 7.78
N ILE A 720 -38.64 -22.33 7.31
CA ILE A 720 -37.97 -23.27 6.43
C ILE A 720 -38.63 -23.17 5.05
N TYR A 721 -37.80 -23.13 4.01
CA TYR A 721 -38.24 -22.93 2.64
C TYR A 721 -37.81 -24.10 1.76
N THR A 722 -38.64 -24.40 0.76
CA THR A 722 -38.28 -25.21 -0.42
C THR A 722 -38.11 -24.30 -1.62
N GLY A 723 -37.10 -24.55 -2.45
CA GLY A 723 -36.82 -23.76 -3.64
C GLY A 723 -36.23 -24.59 -4.77
N CYS A 724 -35.86 -23.92 -5.86
CA CYS A 724 -35.37 -24.57 -7.08
C CYS A 724 -34.17 -25.50 -6.85
N PHE A 725 -33.28 -25.15 -5.93
CA PHE A 725 -32.16 -26.01 -5.56
C PHE A 725 -32.12 -26.15 -4.06
N MET A 726 -31.57 -27.26 -3.57
CA MET A 726 -31.38 -27.47 -2.12
C MET A 726 -30.58 -26.33 -1.49
N LEU A 727 -29.60 -25.79 -2.23
CA LEU A 727 -28.85 -24.63 -1.81
C LEU A 727 -29.77 -23.42 -1.54
N GLU A 728 -30.76 -23.16 -2.39
CA GLU A 728 -31.71 -22.05 -2.24
C GLU A 728 -32.69 -22.31 -1.09
N SER A 729 -33.18 -23.56 -0.97
CA SER A 729 -33.98 -24.01 0.17
C SER A 729 -33.28 -23.70 1.50
N ILE A 730 -31.98 -24.00 1.59
CA ILE A 730 -31.18 -23.78 2.81
C ILE A 730 -30.90 -22.30 3.03
N LEU A 731 -30.37 -21.59 2.04
CA LEU A 731 -29.96 -20.19 2.18
C LEU A 731 -31.13 -19.29 2.61
N HIS A 732 -32.33 -19.55 2.09
CA HIS A 732 -33.54 -18.80 2.46
C HIS A 732 -34.17 -19.24 3.79
N SER A 733 -33.81 -20.43 4.30
CA SER A 733 -34.27 -20.92 5.59
C SER A 733 -33.54 -20.28 6.76
N SER A 734 -34.11 -20.38 7.96
CA SER A 734 -33.49 -19.99 9.22
C SER A 734 -33.39 -21.18 10.17
N LEU A 735 -32.55 -21.07 11.20
CA LEU A 735 -32.43 -22.09 12.24
C LEU A 735 -33.39 -21.88 13.42
N THR A 736 -34.31 -20.91 13.35
CA THR A 736 -35.17 -20.48 14.48
C THR A 736 -35.88 -21.64 15.17
N CYS A 737 -36.44 -22.58 14.41
CA CYS A 737 -37.15 -23.75 14.96
C CYS A 737 -36.25 -24.62 15.84
N PHE A 738 -34.96 -24.74 15.50
CA PHE A 738 -34.00 -25.62 16.17
C PHE A 738 -33.48 -25.07 17.50
N PHE A 739 -33.80 -23.82 17.84
CA PHE A 739 -33.57 -23.23 19.16
C PHE A 739 -34.79 -23.38 20.09
N SER A 740 -35.93 -23.85 19.58
CA SER A 740 -37.18 -23.96 20.33
C SER A 740 -37.56 -25.43 20.56
N ASN A 741 -37.69 -25.81 21.83
CA ASN A 741 -38.11 -27.18 22.18
C ASN A 741 -39.52 -27.50 21.67
N SER A 742 -40.45 -26.53 21.74
CA SER A 742 -41.81 -26.74 21.23
C SER A 742 -41.81 -26.93 19.71
N CYS A 743 -41.05 -26.12 18.97
CA CYS A 743 -41.00 -26.23 17.52
C CYS A 743 -40.36 -27.55 17.06
N MET A 744 -39.28 -28.00 17.71
CA MET A 744 -38.69 -29.30 17.39
C MET A 744 -39.66 -30.46 17.64
N ILE A 745 -40.42 -30.42 18.76
CA ILE A 745 -41.45 -31.44 19.06
C ILE A 745 -42.56 -31.41 18.01
N ASP A 746 -43.04 -30.22 17.64
CA ASP A 746 -44.07 -30.06 16.61
C ASP A 746 -43.58 -30.63 15.27
N LEU A 747 -42.34 -30.31 14.87
CA LEU A 747 -41.71 -30.84 13.66
C LEU A 747 -41.58 -32.37 13.68
N MET A 748 -41.15 -32.96 14.78
CA MET A 748 -41.06 -34.41 14.95
C MET A 748 -42.45 -35.06 14.87
N SER A 749 -43.45 -34.48 15.53
CA SER A 749 -44.83 -34.98 15.50
C SER A 749 -45.42 -34.90 14.09
N ALA A 750 -45.11 -33.83 13.34
CA ALA A 750 -45.58 -33.60 12.00
C ALA A 750 -45.10 -34.67 11.00
N THR A 751 -43.94 -35.29 11.25
CA THR A 751 -43.40 -36.33 10.36
C THR A 751 -44.33 -37.54 10.22
N ASN A 752 -45.07 -37.88 11.28
CA ASN A 752 -46.03 -38.99 11.31
C ASN A 752 -47.39 -38.60 10.69
N LEU A 753 -47.65 -37.33 10.39
CA LEU A 753 -48.91 -36.89 9.80
C LEU A 753 -49.04 -37.37 8.35
N GLY A 754 -50.23 -37.86 7.99
CA GLY A 754 -50.51 -38.40 6.66
C GLY A 754 -49.96 -39.81 6.40
N ASN A 755 -49.33 -40.46 7.39
CA ASN A 755 -48.85 -41.85 7.29
C ASN A 755 -50.00 -42.85 7.57
N PRO A 756 -50.32 -43.80 6.65
CA PRO A 756 -51.34 -44.82 6.89
C PRO A 756 -50.93 -45.89 7.94
N ASN A 757 -49.64 -45.99 8.29
CA ASN A 757 -49.14 -46.84 9.39
C ASN A 757 -48.38 -45.99 10.44
N PRO A 758 -49.09 -45.30 11.34
CA PRO A 758 -48.50 -44.40 12.33
C PRO A 758 -47.59 -45.08 13.38
N ALA A 759 -47.53 -46.42 13.41
CA ALA A 759 -46.66 -47.17 14.33
C ALA A 759 -45.19 -47.25 13.88
N ALA A 760 -44.84 -46.71 12.70
CA ALA A 760 -43.50 -46.82 12.13
C ALA A 760 -42.40 -46.04 12.89
N LEU A 761 -42.74 -44.98 13.63
CA LEU A 761 -41.81 -44.21 14.45
C LEU A 761 -42.47 -43.74 15.75
N THR A 762 -42.35 -44.56 16.80
CA THR A 762 -42.73 -44.20 18.19
C THR A 762 -41.56 -43.66 19.00
N GLU A 763 -40.34 -43.73 18.47
CA GLU A 763 -39.12 -43.29 19.16
C GLU A 763 -38.93 -41.78 18.98
N ILE A 764 -39.16 -41.00 20.05
CA ILE A 764 -38.84 -39.57 20.08
C ILE A 764 -37.32 -39.44 20.14
N MET A 765 -36.76 -38.61 19.26
CA MET A 765 -35.35 -38.30 19.26
C MET A 765 -34.99 -37.58 20.57
N ASP A 766 -34.15 -38.17 21.40
CA ASP A 766 -33.65 -37.54 22.63
C ASP A 766 -32.49 -36.59 22.28
N ILE A 767 -32.84 -35.40 21.75
CA ILE A 767 -31.88 -34.34 21.48
C ILE A 767 -32.34 -32.99 22.02
N SER A 768 -31.44 -32.33 22.75
CA SER A 768 -31.69 -30.99 23.23
C SER A 768 -31.60 -29.96 22.10
N PRO A 769 -32.42 -28.89 22.12
CA PRO A 769 -32.32 -27.78 21.19
C PRO A 769 -30.90 -27.20 21.11
N LEU A 770 -30.62 -26.47 20.03
CA LEU A 770 -29.41 -25.66 19.96
C LEU A 770 -29.45 -24.58 21.06
N GLU A 771 -28.31 -24.34 21.69
CA GLU A 771 -28.18 -23.25 22.67
C GLU A 771 -27.85 -21.96 21.93
N PHE A 772 -28.64 -20.91 22.17
CA PHE A 772 -28.34 -19.56 21.66
C PHE A 772 -27.60 -18.76 22.74
N ALA A 773 -26.30 -18.56 22.55
CA ALA A 773 -25.45 -17.80 23.48
C ALA A 773 -25.49 -16.30 23.19
N SER A 774 -26.62 -15.64 23.44
CA SER A 774 -26.67 -14.15 23.47
C SER A 774 -25.98 -13.63 24.72
N PRO A 775 -25.07 -12.62 24.66
CA PRO A 775 -24.73 -11.72 23.56
C PRO A 775 -23.43 -12.09 22.79
N ILE A 776 -23.00 -13.34 22.83
CA ILE A 776 -21.70 -13.80 22.30
C ILE A 776 -21.78 -14.11 20.80
N SER A 777 -22.94 -14.54 20.30
CA SER A 777 -23.14 -14.80 18.87
C SER A 777 -23.21 -13.51 18.05
N ASN A 778 -22.58 -13.53 16.88
CA ASN A 778 -22.67 -12.45 15.89
C ASN A 778 -23.98 -12.50 15.09
N PHE A 779 -24.78 -13.56 15.24
CA PHE A 779 -26.01 -13.78 14.49
C PHE A 779 -27.26 -13.57 15.36
N ASN A 780 -28.34 -13.15 14.72
CA ASN A 780 -29.67 -13.14 15.31
C ASN A 780 -30.34 -14.51 15.12
N ILE A 781 -31.18 -14.92 16.06
CA ILE A 781 -31.98 -16.16 15.99
C ILE A 781 -32.88 -16.23 14.74
N ASN A 782 -33.25 -15.07 14.19
CA ASN A 782 -34.09 -14.94 12.99
C ASN A 782 -33.27 -14.73 11.70
N ASP A 783 -31.94 -14.70 11.77
CA ASP A 783 -31.13 -14.52 10.57
C ASP A 783 -31.31 -15.72 9.61
N PRO A 784 -31.39 -15.47 8.30
CA PRO A 784 -31.36 -16.55 7.33
C PRO A 784 -29.99 -17.22 7.34
N ILE A 785 -29.97 -18.51 7.02
CA ILE A 785 -28.75 -19.30 6.92
C ILE A 785 -27.80 -18.70 5.86
N GLU A 786 -28.30 -18.00 4.84
CA GLU A 786 -27.48 -17.22 3.91
C GLU A 786 -26.51 -16.26 4.63
N THR A 787 -26.99 -15.50 5.62
CA THR A 787 -26.16 -14.58 6.39
C THR A 787 -25.05 -15.33 7.13
N MET A 788 -25.39 -16.50 7.69
CA MET A 788 -24.44 -17.34 8.42
C MET A 788 -23.39 -17.94 7.46
N VAL A 789 -23.83 -18.52 6.35
CA VAL A 789 -22.97 -19.10 5.30
C VAL A 789 -22.03 -18.06 4.72
N TYR A 790 -22.51 -16.85 4.43
CA TYR A 790 -21.68 -15.75 3.91
C TYR A 790 -20.67 -15.22 4.93
N GLN A 791 -20.81 -15.58 6.20
CA GLN A 791 -19.86 -15.30 7.27
C GLN A 791 -19.15 -16.57 7.76
N LEU A 792 -19.16 -17.66 6.98
CA LEU A 792 -18.52 -18.95 7.31
C LEU A 792 -19.00 -19.55 8.64
N PHE A 793 -20.21 -19.21 9.09
CA PHE A 793 -20.73 -19.55 10.41
C PHE A 793 -19.80 -19.12 11.56
N ILE A 794 -18.97 -18.09 11.36
CA ILE A 794 -18.02 -17.62 12.38
C ILE A 794 -18.71 -16.61 13.30
N ASP A 795 -18.85 -16.98 14.57
CA ASP A 795 -19.40 -16.11 15.62
C ASP A 795 -18.37 -15.09 16.11
N SER A 796 -17.08 -15.43 16.17
CA SER A 796 -16.07 -14.46 16.57
C SER A 796 -14.66 -14.86 16.12
N TRP A 797 -13.78 -13.88 16.02
CA TRP A 797 -12.36 -14.08 15.81
C TRP A 797 -11.61 -13.70 17.08
N SER A 798 -10.72 -14.57 17.53
CA SER A 798 -9.86 -14.35 18.68
C SER A 798 -8.40 -14.27 18.22
N ASN A 799 -7.65 -13.27 18.69
CA ASN A 799 -6.24 -13.10 18.33
C ASN A 799 -5.44 -12.41 19.43
N GLU A 800 -4.14 -12.69 19.46
CA GLU A 800 -3.18 -11.99 20.33
C GLU A 800 -1.87 -11.73 19.59
N THR A 801 -1.34 -10.51 19.71
CA THR A 801 -0.13 -10.06 19.01
C THR A 801 0.92 -9.56 20.02
N SER A 802 2.19 -9.92 19.82
CA SER A 802 3.31 -9.50 20.66
C SER A 802 4.20 -8.48 19.97
N TYR A 803 4.19 -7.24 20.46
CA TYR A 803 5.12 -6.22 20.00
C TYR A 803 6.59 -6.57 20.30
N GLU A 804 6.86 -7.26 21.41
CA GLU A 804 8.20 -7.68 21.77
C GLU A 804 8.78 -8.69 20.76
N ARG A 805 7.99 -9.70 20.37
CA ARG A 805 8.40 -10.65 19.32
C ARG A 805 8.66 -9.94 17.99
N TYR A 806 7.79 -9.00 17.61
CA TYR A 806 7.99 -8.16 16.43
C TYR A 806 9.32 -7.38 16.51
N TYR A 807 9.58 -6.68 17.61
CA TYR A 807 10.77 -5.86 17.78
C TYR A 807 12.05 -6.72 17.70
N ASN A 808 12.01 -7.90 18.33
CA ASN A 808 13.12 -8.86 18.28
C ASN A 808 13.34 -9.41 16.87
N ALA A 809 12.28 -9.67 16.09
CA ALA A 809 12.39 -10.11 14.70
C ALA A 809 12.90 -9.01 13.75
N CYS A 810 12.48 -7.75 13.95
CA CYS A 810 13.03 -6.59 13.25
C CYS A 810 14.53 -6.41 13.55
N ALA A 811 14.94 -6.67 14.79
CA ALA A 811 16.32 -6.59 15.27
C ALA A 811 17.05 -5.33 14.76
N PRO A 812 16.78 -4.14 15.35
CA PRO A 812 17.32 -2.87 14.85
C PRO A 812 18.85 -2.85 14.88
N ILE A 813 19.46 -2.50 13.74
CA ILE A 813 20.92 -2.49 13.58
C ILE A 813 21.53 -1.39 14.46
N LYS A 814 20.91 -0.21 14.43
CA LYS A 814 21.27 1.00 15.19
C LYS A 814 20.06 1.92 15.24
N CYS A 815 19.97 2.75 16.26
CA CYS A 815 19.10 3.91 16.28
C CYS A 815 19.91 5.20 16.19
N ILE A 816 19.44 6.17 15.41
CA ILE A 816 20.02 7.52 15.34
C ILE A 816 18.96 8.56 15.70
N TYR A 817 19.36 9.61 16.43
CA TYR A 817 18.48 10.74 16.74
C TYR A 817 19.28 12.04 16.80
N LEU A 818 18.60 13.18 16.65
CA LEU A 818 19.22 14.49 16.73
C LEU A 818 19.14 15.03 18.16
N LYS A 819 20.27 15.53 18.66
CA LYS A 819 20.37 16.20 19.95
C LYS A 819 21.08 17.54 19.80
N GLU A 820 20.47 18.59 20.33
CA GLU A 820 21.05 19.92 20.38
C GLU A 820 22.25 19.94 21.35
N LYS A 821 23.38 20.43 20.86
CA LYS A 821 24.62 20.56 21.62
C LYS A 821 25.29 21.90 21.31
N ARG A 822 25.78 22.55 22.37
CA ARG A 822 26.58 23.78 22.25
C ARG A 822 27.95 23.49 21.65
N LEU A 823 28.51 24.46 20.93
CA LEU A 823 29.84 24.39 20.33
C LEU A 823 30.90 24.01 21.36
N ASN A 824 31.80 23.09 20.95
CA ASN A 824 32.99 22.81 21.75
C ASN A 824 33.85 24.08 21.81
N VAL A 825 34.22 24.49 23.02
CA VAL A 825 35.06 25.67 23.29
C VAL A 825 36.33 25.67 22.44
N ILE A 826 36.95 24.51 22.22
CA ILE A 826 38.18 24.38 21.42
C ILE A 826 37.94 24.71 19.95
N TYR A 827 36.79 24.27 19.42
CA TYR A 827 36.40 24.52 18.03
C TYR A 827 35.99 26.00 17.82
N ALA A 828 35.30 26.58 18.81
CA ALA A 828 34.98 28.01 18.81
C ALA A 828 36.26 28.88 18.85
N VAL A 829 37.25 28.50 19.66
CA VAL A 829 38.55 29.19 19.75
C VAL A 829 39.35 29.09 18.45
N THR A 830 39.31 27.96 17.74
CA THR A 830 40.01 27.81 16.45
C THR A 830 39.40 28.64 15.33
N ILE A 831 38.06 28.71 15.26
CA ILE A 831 37.38 29.64 14.34
C ILE A 831 37.72 31.10 14.70
N PHE A 832 37.72 31.43 15.98
CA PHE A 832 38.09 32.76 16.47
C PHE A 832 39.51 33.17 16.05
N LEU A 833 40.50 32.29 16.25
CA LEU A 833 41.89 32.57 15.88
C LEU A 833 42.12 32.71 14.37
N THR A 834 41.46 31.89 13.56
CA THR A 834 41.62 31.92 12.09
C THR A 834 40.99 33.16 11.46
N VAL A 835 39.79 33.55 11.89
CA VAL A 835 39.08 34.72 11.34
C VAL A 835 39.73 36.03 11.78
N ILE A 836 40.22 36.12 13.02
CA ILE A 836 40.91 37.33 13.52
C ILE A 836 42.16 37.65 12.70
N ASN A 837 42.94 36.64 12.32
CA ASN A 837 44.17 36.86 11.56
C ASN A 837 43.87 37.43 10.16
N GLY A 838 42.85 36.92 9.47
CA GLY A 838 42.40 37.46 8.18
C GLY A 838 41.84 38.88 8.31
N LEU A 839 41.05 39.12 9.36
CA LEU A 839 40.45 40.42 9.66
C LEU A 839 41.52 41.51 9.95
N LEU A 840 42.54 41.17 10.74
CA LEU A 840 43.65 42.08 11.06
C LEU A 840 44.42 42.50 9.80
N LEU A 841 44.72 41.54 8.91
CA LEU A 841 45.45 41.80 7.67
C LEU A 841 44.61 42.64 6.68
N GLY A 842 43.33 42.32 6.54
CA GLY A 842 42.40 43.02 5.65
C GLY A 842 42.12 44.46 6.09
N LEU A 843 41.78 44.68 7.37
CA LEU A 843 41.53 46.02 7.90
C LEU A 843 42.79 46.90 7.87
N ARG A 844 43.98 46.32 8.08
CA ARG A 844 45.25 47.06 8.00
C ARG A 844 45.53 47.58 6.58
N SER A 845 45.02 46.88 5.56
CA SER A 845 45.17 47.29 4.16
C SER A 845 44.09 48.30 3.74
N VAL A 846 42.83 48.10 4.14
CA VAL A 846 41.69 48.88 3.63
C VAL A 846 41.47 50.20 4.39
N VAL A 847 41.65 50.23 5.70
CA VAL A 847 41.37 51.41 6.54
C VAL A 847 42.14 52.67 6.10
N PRO A 848 43.47 52.64 5.87
CA PRO A 848 44.19 53.83 5.41
C PRO A 848 43.77 54.29 4.00
N LEU A 849 43.40 53.37 3.12
CA LEU A 849 42.84 53.70 1.80
C LEU A 849 41.48 54.40 1.90
N PHE A 850 40.60 53.90 2.77
CA PHE A 850 39.26 54.44 2.99
C PHE A 850 39.30 55.84 3.59
N VAL A 851 40.19 56.08 4.57
CA VAL A 851 40.37 57.41 5.19
C VAL A 851 40.93 58.42 4.18
N ARG A 852 41.87 58.01 3.32
CA ARG A 852 42.38 58.88 2.23
C ARG A 852 41.31 59.21 1.19
N LEU A 853 40.45 58.25 0.84
CA LEU A 853 39.34 58.43 -0.10
C LEU A 853 38.26 59.37 0.45
N PHE A 854 37.83 59.19 1.69
CA PHE A 854 36.85 60.07 2.35
C PHE A 854 37.39 61.48 2.53
N HIS A 855 38.68 61.64 2.83
CA HIS A 855 39.31 62.95 2.90
C HIS A 855 39.35 63.64 1.52
N LYS A 856 39.69 62.91 0.45
CA LYS A 856 39.60 63.42 -0.93
C LYS A 856 38.18 63.82 -1.32
N LEU A 857 37.18 63.01 -0.96
CA LEU A 857 35.77 63.30 -1.26
C LEU A 857 35.26 64.51 -0.46
N GLY A 858 35.61 64.61 0.82
CA GLY A 858 35.27 65.75 1.68
C GLY A 858 35.90 67.07 1.22
N ASN A 859 37.13 67.03 0.71
CA ASN A 859 37.78 68.21 0.12
C ASN A 859 37.14 68.59 -1.24
N ARG A 860 36.67 67.61 -2.01
CA ARG A 860 35.93 67.83 -3.28
C ARG A 860 34.55 68.42 -3.04
N ILE A 861 33.86 68.01 -1.98
CA ILE A 861 32.55 68.55 -1.55
C ILE A 861 32.71 69.98 -0.97
N ARG A 862 33.77 70.25 -0.19
CA ARG A 862 34.07 71.62 0.27
C ARG A 862 34.42 72.59 -0.85
N GLY A 863 35.06 72.12 -1.93
CA GLY A 863 35.34 72.92 -3.12
C GLY A 863 34.14 73.12 -4.06
N LEU A 864 33.02 72.42 -3.84
CA LEU A 864 31.75 72.63 -4.56
C LEU A 864 30.78 73.55 -3.79
N CYS A 865 31.10 73.88 -2.53
CA CYS A 865 30.33 74.79 -1.67
C CYS A 865 31.07 76.12 -1.37
N SER A 866 32.16 76.40 -2.07
CA SER A 866 32.85 77.69 -2.15
C SER A 866 32.75 78.22 -3.58
#